data_AF-A0A973A484-F1
#
_entry.id   AF-A0A973A484-F1
#
_cell.length_a   1.000
_cell.length_b   1.000
_cell.length_c   1.000
_cell.angle_alpha   90.00
_cell.angle_beta   90.00
_cell.angle_gamma   90.00
#
_symmetry.space_group_name_H-M   'P 1'
#
loop_
_entity.id
_entity.type
_entity.pdbx_description
1 polymer ?
#
loop_
_entity_poly.entity_id
_entity_poly.type
_entity_poly.pdbx_seq_one_letter_code
_entity_poly.pdbx_strand_id
1 'polypeptide(L)'
;NNTIYYYGVKAKNSAGDYSALTNEESATPLYNGPVWWVATSAAGGNNSNDGSTSAPFATIDYGIQQANINDTVMVKAGTYSGAGNRAINSNGKNVVIISESGAGLTTLDAEDSFRHFIIVNGQDTTFQVSGFTLTNGRKNGAHGGSIFIVNEAFYGSGNNPSNAIFTDCIFIGNEVVGSWDQGGAVFIESSSPIFRNCTFDDNFSRYWGGAVAIGGEYQSPNPIFENCTFENNNTDPSGNDSRGGAIFIGKGSPQFTDCHIDSNSADYNSGSGSGGAVFIADFDNSFDTPVTFERTYFLNNSTVSAGWDAYGGALAIHARTNLINCVIAENYSESNNSFQGQGGGIFIGLASWYSNKVVKIVNCTITGNSVVANGTQSQGGGIALQDNAQDLIIFNTIVQDNGADDKPGIFRNGSSIRSDYNNLEDRALASWAGNHDIDVPANFTNAGNYNYSLTNGSFCIGAGIGSYESTSAPTDDILGNDRPGSGGGNPDVGAYENTLAVSPYPDQVVNLMGQAGHHQAVLTWDANNDADLNRYAVYQSVTQDFTPTSNDSVGEVATGTETFTAAGLTNGTTYFFKVTAIDNDGYEGTSSLEIAVIPKYIGPVWYVDDVGTNGEGSPTFPFNQIQAAIDSAATGTDTVMVLSGTYEGIGNYEIYLSAKDLIIVSEKGADSTILSSDNNHRHFGFDNGVSPNTKITGFTFKNGNQGNNDTYGGSIWINGASPQFFNCIFTQNEAENGGAVAVMWSGGLPGFYNCVFTDNVASNTNGEAYGGAVFIAGFNNVNNPIQFINCTFDGNAVEARNSAKGGAIYINSRVAFENCLIVNNKATAGYPNFWGETAYGGGLYIQIDINGSGEIVSLVNTTVANNSAMYGGGGESIGGGIYIDGWPNNQKLEMFNSIVWGNYATQSGLENIEDGGNSTTFRANYNIIENGDQFSWFYNYNENQLSDPQFVNAANGDYKLSDFSPAIGAGWTGWESYTAPSTDIEGNNRPDGAGAVYPDLGAFENPLGVSPYPRQVQNLMAEGSSYAVDLTWDENPDVNGNIDYYIVYMSETDDFVATANDSIEQIAVDTETYTATGLQNNTPYYFRIAAHNSAGYTGVSSEIASAQPGYSEPIWYVDAENGNNNSGDGSPELPFQSIGRAWGEGTANPNFADGDTIIVLPGTYDSVYDLDLTAPEMQFVLMSQKGPDSTFVDGQSQKRFINFVFLADTTTQIIGFTIQNCTPDGNGGAVKLWGGSDPKFLNCSFEGNAVYTNN
;
A
#
# COMPACT_ATOMS: atom_id res chain seq x y z
N ASN A 1 -7.59 -78.81 -75.42
CA ASN A 1 -6.34 -78.74 -76.20
C ASN A 1 -6.56 -78.55 -77.70
N ASN A 2 -7.79 -78.36 -78.18
CA ASN A 2 -8.11 -78.05 -79.59
C ASN A 2 -7.54 -79.01 -80.64
N THR A 3 -7.06 -80.18 -80.23
CA THR A 3 -6.56 -81.21 -81.14
C THR A 3 -7.71 -82.14 -81.49
N ILE A 4 -7.96 -82.33 -82.77
CA ILE A 4 -8.95 -83.31 -83.24
C ILE A 4 -8.36 -84.71 -83.04
N TYR A 5 -8.96 -85.50 -82.16
CA TYR A 5 -8.61 -86.91 -81.97
C TYR A 5 -9.59 -87.78 -82.72
N TYR A 6 -9.09 -88.85 -83.34
CA TYR A 6 -9.89 -89.84 -84.05
C TYR A 6 -9.88 -91.14 -83.24
N TYR A 7 -11.07 -91.70 -82.99
CA TYR A 7 -11.27 -92.86 -82.14
C TYR A 7 -11.91 -94.00 -82.93
N GLY A 8 -11.32 -95.19 -82.85
CA GLY A 8 -11.91 -96.44 -83.32
C GLY A 8 -11.78 -97.49 -82.23
N VAL A 9 -12.81 -98.34 -82.07
CA VAL A 9 -12.84 -99.40 -81.07
C VAL A 9 -12.79 -100.77 -81.73
N LYS A 10 -12.21 -101.75 -81.04
CA LYS A 10 -12.27 -103.16 -81.42
C LYS A 10 -12.44 -104.02 -80.18
N ALA A 11 -13.27 -105.05 -80.27
CA ALA A 11 -13.51 -105.97 -79.17
C ALA A 11 -12.38 -106.99 -79.09
N LYS A 12 -11.90 -107.31 -77.87
CA LYS A 12 -10.96 -108.41 -77.62
C LYS A 12 -11.70 -109.59 -77.03
N ASN A 13 -11.57 -110.78 -77.60
CA ASN A 13 -12.16 -111.99 -77.02
C ASN A 13 -11.33 -112.50 -75.82
N SER A 14 -11.86 -113.48 -75.09
CA SER A 14 -11.18 -114.08 -73.92
C SER A 14 -9.91 -114.87 -74.25
N ALA A 15 -9.71 -115.24 -75.53
CA ALA A 15 -8.49 -115.88 -76.01
C ALA A 15 -7.39 -114.85 -76.38
N GLY A 16 -7.76 -113.58 -76.52
CA GLY A 16 -6.85 -112.47 -76.77
C GLY A 16 -6.86 -111.89 -78.18
N ASP A 17 -7.72 -112.39 -79.07
CA ASP A 17 -7.86 -111.89 -80.44
C ASP A 17 -8.76 -110.66 -80.51
N TYR A 18 -8.46 -109.73 -81.41
CA TYR A 18 -9.25 -108.51 -81.60
C TYR A 18 -10.13 -108.56 -82.87
N SER A 19 -11.31 -107.94 -82.83
CA SER A 19 -12.18 -107.70 -83.99
C SER A 19 -11.58 -106.68 -84.98
N ALA A 20 -12.22 -106.51 -86.14
CA ALA A 20 -12.00 -105.35 -86.99
C ALA A 20 -12.29 -104.05 -86.22
N LEU A 21 -11.56 -102.99 -86.55
CA LEU A 21 -11.74 -101.65 -85.99
C LEU A 21 -13.06 -101.05 -86.50
N THR A 22 -13.81 -100.36 -85.64
CA THR A 22 -14.96 -99.54 -86.07
C THR A 22 -14.52 -98.41 -86.99
N ASN A 23 -15.49 -97.74 -87.63
CA ASN A 23 -15.23 -96.44 -88.26
C ASN A 23 -14.64 -95.46 -87.23
N GLU A 24 -13.79 -94.56 -87.69
CA GLU A 24 -13.21 -93.51 -86.86
C GLU A 24 -14.22 -92.38 -86.62
N GLU A 25 -14.44 -92.04 -85.35
CA GLU A 25 -15.18 -90.84 -84.93
C GLU A 25 -14.20 -89.78 -84.45
N SER A 26 -14.41 -88.52 -84.81
CA SER A 26 -13.55 -87.43 -84.34
C SER A 26 -14.17 -86.68 -83.16
N ALA A 27 -13.33 -86.29 -82.20
CA ALA A 27 -13.71 -85.39 -81.12
C ALA A 27 -12.57 -84.41 -80.82
N THR A 28 -12.93 -83.17 -80.52
CA THR A 28 -11.99 -82.11 -80.13
C THR A 28 -12.21 -81.77 -78.66
N PRO A 29 -11.26 -82.08 -77.76
CA PRO A 29 -11.35 -81.71 -76.36
C PRO A 29 -11.28 -80.18 -76.20
N LEU A 30 -12.40 -79.58 -75.84
CA LEU A 30 -12.54 -78.15 -75.48
C LEU A 30 -12.45 -77.99 -73.96
N TYR A 31 -11.82 -76.91 -73.51
CA TYR A 31 -11.86 -76.50 -72.12
C TYR A 31 -13.21 -75.81 -71.85
N ASN A 32 -13.98 -76.31 -70.88
CA ASN A 32 -15.35 -75.86 -70.62
C ASN A 32 -15.48 -75.06 -69.31
N GLY A 33 -14.38 -74.48 -68.81
CA GLY A 33 -14.37 -73.78 -67.52
C GLY A 33 -14.48 -74.72 -66.31
N PRO A 34 -14.95 -74.23 -65.15
CA PRO A 34 -15.50 -72.90 -64.89
C PRO A 34 -14.44 -71.81 -64.59
N VAL A 35 -13.14 -72.13 -64.64
CA VAL A 35 -12.05 -71.17 -64.35
C VAL A 35 -11.25 -70.86 -65.60
N TRP A 36 -11.31 -69.63 -66.10
CA TRP A 36 -10.62 -69.18 -67.30
C TRP A 36 -9.33 -68.45 -66.96
N TRP A 37 -8.19 -69.00 -67.36
CA TRP A 37 -6.88 -68.49 -66.99
C TRP A 37 -6.39 -67.40 -67.94
N VAL A 38 -5.85 -66.33 -67.38
CA VAL A 38 -5.24 -65.19 -68.09
C VAL A 38 -3.80 -65.01 -67.59
N ALA A 39 -2.87 -64.79 -68.50
CA ALA A 39 -1.45 -64.55 -68.21
C ALA A 39 -0.89 -63.48 -69.14
N THR A 40 0.17 -62.77 -68.72
CA THR A 40 0.88 -61.85 -69.62
C THR A 40 1.48 -62.61 -70.81
N SER A 41 1.76 -61.90 -71.91
CA SER A 41 2.42 -62.49 -73.08
C SER A 41 3.77 -63.14 -72.73
N ALA A 42 4.50 -62.56 -71.77
CA ALA A 42 5.77 -63.10 -71.26
C ALA A 42 5.59 -64.41 -70.47
N ALA A 43 4.42 -64.64 -69.88
CA ALA A 43 4.04 -65.83 -69.15
C ALA A 43 3.23 -66.85 -69.99
N GLY A 44 3.29 -66.72 -71.33
CA GLY A 44 2.65 -67.66 -72.27
C GLY A 44 1.18 -67.35 -72.60
N GLY A 45 0.67 -66.17 -72.21
CA GLY A 45 -0.67 -65.71 -72.56
C GLY A 45 -0.84 -65.45 -74.06
N ASN A 46 -1.91 -66.00 -74.65
CA ASN A 46 -2.32 -65.72 -76.02
C ASN A 46 -3.83 -65.94 -76.17
N ASN A 47 -4.56 -65.00 -76.78
CA ASN A 47 -6.02 -65.14 -76.96
C ASN A 47 -6.41 -66.26 -77.96
N SER A 48 -5.45 -66.89 -78.62
CA SER A 48 -5.66 -68.12 -79.42
C SER A 48 -5.56 -69.42 -78.60
N ASN A 49 -5.17 -69.33 -77.32
CA ASN A 49 -5.09 -70.48 -76.42
C ASN A 49 -6.49 -70.96 -75.98
N ASP A 50 -6.59 -72.04 -75.20
CA ASP A 50 -7.88 -72.62 -74.76
C ASP A 50 -8.37 -72.14 -73.38
N GLY A 51 -7.61 -71.28 -72.70
CA GLY A 51 -8.00 -70.70 -71.41
C GLY A 51 -7.75 -71.61 -70.20
N SER A 52 -7.07 -72.74 -70.40
CA SER A 52 -6.62 -73.62 -69.32
C SER A 52 -5.36 -73.07 -68.61
N THR A 53 -5.03 -73.58 -67.42
CA THR A 53 -3.84 -73.12 -66.66
C THR A 53 -2.51 -73.28 -67.43
N SER A 54 -2.42 -74.28 -68.32
CA SER A 54 -1.26 -74.54 -69.18
C SER A 54 -1.24 -73.73 -70.47
N ALA A 55 -2.39 -73.17 -70.88
CA ALA A 55 -2.55 -72.36 -72.10
C ALA A 55 -3.53 -71.20 -71.81
N PRO A 56 -3.10 -70.19 -71.04
CA PRO A 56 -3.95 -69.08 -70.62
C PRO A 56 -4.18 -68.06 -71.75
N PHE A 57 -5.27 -67.30 -71.69
CA PHE A 57 -5.50 -66.14 -72.55
C PHE A 57 -4.55 -64.99 -72.21
N ALA A 58 -4.41 -64.02 -73.13
CA ALA A 58 -3.55 -62.84 -72.94
C ALA A 58 -4.29 -61.65 -72.32
N THR A 59 -5.61 -61.56 -72.47
CA THR A 59 -6.40 -60.40 -72.01
C THR A 59 -7.59 -60.80 -71.15
N ILE A 60 -7.88 -59.98 -70.14
CA ILE A 60 -8.97 -60.22 -69.18
C ILE A 60 -10.33 -60.15 -69.86
N ASP A 61 -10.53 -59.15 -70.74
CA ASP A 61 -11.77 -59.02 -71.51
C ASP A 61 -12.07 -60.27 -72.35
N TYR A 62 -11.04 -60.91 -72.92
CA TYR A 62 -11.23 -62.14 -73.69
C TYR A 62 -11.60 -63.32 -72.78
N GLY A 63 -11.01 -63.40 -71.59
CA GLY A 63 -11.43 -64.36 -70.56
C GLY A 63 -12.90 -64.22 -70.18
N ILE A 64 -13.38 -62.99 -69.99
CA ILE A 64 -14.79 -62.70 -69.68
C ILE A 64 -15.72 -63.07 -70.84
N GLN A 65 -15.29 -62.88 -72.09
CA GLN A 65 -16.07 -63.27 -73.27
C GLN A 65 -16.31 -64.79 -73.30
N GLN A 66 -15.32 -65.60 -72.93
CA GLN A 66 -15.44 -67.06 -72.88
C GLN A 66 -16.20 -67.57 -71.64
N ALA A 67 -16.12 -66.83 -70.53
CA ALA A 67 -16.78 -67.16 -69.28
C ALA A 67 -18.31 -67.20 -69.37
N ASN A 68 -18.94 -68.17 -68.72
CA ASN A 68 -20.38 -68.16 -68.42
C ASN A 68 -20.68 -67.27 -67.21
N ILE A 69 -21.96 -67.01 -66.94
CA ILE A 69 -22.37 -66.37 -65.68
C ILE A 69 -21.89 -67.24 -64.50
N ASN A 70 -21.31 -66.61 -63.49
CA ASN A 70 -20.68 -67.17 -62.29
C ASN A 70 -19.37 -67.94 -62.53
N ASP A 71 -18.82 -67.96 -63.74
CA ASP A 71 -17.46 -68.47 -63.97
C ASP A 71 -16.41 -67.51 -63.39
N THR A 72 -15.20 -68.04 -63.15
CA THR A 72 -14.06 -67.28 -62.65
C THR A 72 -13.08 -66.96 -63.77
N VAL A 73 -12.61 -65.73 -63.86
CA VAL A 73 -11.44 -65.34 -64.64
C VAL A 73 -10.25 -65.23 -63.68
N MET A 74 -9.34 -66.21 -63.73
CA MET A 74 -8.17 -66.31 -62.87
C MET A 74 -6.96 -65.69 -63.56
N VAL A 75 -6.36 -64.67 -62.96
CA VAL A 75 -5.29 -63.88 -63.56
C VAL A 75 -3.96 -64.15 -62.85
N LYS A 76 -2.95 -64.62 -63.60
CA LYS A 76 -1.61 -64.86 -63.06
C LYS A 76 -0.88 -63.55 -62.76
N ALA A 77 0.15 -63.60 -61.91
CA ALA A 77 1.02 -62.46 -61.63
C ALA A 77 1.58 -61.78 -62.90
N GLY A 78 1.65 -60.46 -62.87
CA GLY A 78 2.20 -59.63 -63.93
C GLY A 78 1.45 -58.31 -64.13
N THR A 79 1.99 -57.47 -65.02
CA THR A 79 1.39 -56.19 -65.43
C THR A 79 0.63 -56.37 -66.73
N TYR A 80 -0.66 -56.05 -66.72
CA TYR A 80 -1.58 -56.16 -67.85
C TYR A 80 -1.90 -54.77 -68.38
N SER A 81 -1.38 -54.48 -69.57
CA SER A 81 -1.61 -53.24 -70.31
C SER A 81 -2.17 -53.53 -71.71
N GLY A 82 -2.46 -52.49 -72.50
CA GLY A 82 -2.99 -52.65 -73.85
C GLY A 82 -4.50 -52.88 -73.96
N ALA A 83 -4.99 -52.90 -75.20
CA ALA A 83 -6.41 -53.11 -75.50
C ALA A 83 -6.87 -54.50 -75.03
N GLY A 84 -7.99 -54.55 -74.30
CA GLY A 84 -8.53 -55.77 -73.68
C GLY A 84 -8.16 -55.98 -72.21
N ASN A 85 -7.31 -55.12 -71.63
CA ASN A 85 -7.00 -55.08 -70.18
C ASN A 85 -7.41 -53.75 -69.52
N ARG A 86 -8.04 -52.87 -70.29
CA ARG A 86 -8.70 -51.62 -69.86
C ARG A 86 -10.04 -51.51 -70.57
N ALA A 87 -10.93 -50.64 -70.08
CA ALA A 87 -12.32 -50.53 -70.53
C ALA A 87 -13.11 -51.85 -70.40
N ILE A 88 -12.80 -52.64 -69.38
CA ILE A 88 -13.37 -53.96 -69.16
C ILE A 88 -14.85 -53.80 -68.81
N ASN A 89 -15.71 -54.47 -69.59
CA ASN A 89 -17.14 -54.50 -69.39
C ASN A 89 -17.62 -55.95 -69.45
N SER A 90 -18.36 -56.41 -68.45
CA SER A 90 -18.85 -57.78 -68.40
C SER A 90 -20.03 -58.07 -69.35
N ASN A 91 -20.53 -57.04 -70.05
CA ASN A 91 -21.70 -57.10 -70.93
C ASN A 91 -22.92 -57.73 -70.24
N GLY A 92 -23.11 -57.42 -68.95
CA GLY A 92 -24.20 -57.94 -68.11
C GLY A 92 -23.95 -59.34 -67.51
N LYS A 93 -22.77 -59.94 -67.70
CA LYS A 93 -22.41 -61.19 -67.01
C LYS A 93 -21.92 -60.89 -65.59
N ASN A 94 -22.45 -61.60 -64.60
CA ASN A 94 -21.82 -61.64 -63.28
C ASN A 94 -20.72 -62.69 -63.32
N VAL A 95 -19.47 -62.26 -63.26
CA VAL A 95 -18.27 -63.12 -63.28
C VAL A 95 -17.37 -62.74 -62.11
N VAL A 96 -16.53 -63.67 -61.70
CA VAL A 96 -15.58 -63.47 -60.60
C VAL A 96 -14.19 -63.30 -61.19
N ILE A 97 -13.58 -62.13 -61.06
CA ILE A 97 -12.26 -61.80 -61.60
C ILE A 97 -11.29 -61.74 -60.44
N ILE A 98 -10.34 -62.67 -60.38
CA ILE A 98 -9.44 -62.83 -59.24
C ILE A 98 -7.99 -62.94 -59.71
N SER A 99 -7.11 -62.24 -59.02
CA SER A 99 -5.67 -62.44 -59.11
C SER A 99 -5.23 -63.68 -58.33
N GLU A 100 -4.45 -64.56 -58.97
CA GLU A 100 -3.84 -65.74 -58.32
C GLU A 100 -2.84 -65.33 -57.23
N SER A 101 -2.22 -64.15 -57.34
CA SER A 101 -1.06 -63.74 -56.54
C SER A 101 -1.30 -62.48 -55.69
N GLY A 102 -2.54 -61.98 -55.64
CA GLY A 102 -2.89 -60.76 -54.90
C GLY A 102 -2.43 -59.45 -55.56
N ALA A 103 -2.81 -58.32 -54.95
CA ALA A 103 -2.64 -57.00 -55.55
C ALA A 103 -1.17 -56.57 -55.70
N GLY A 104 -0.29 -57.02 -54.80
CA GLY A 104 1.13 -56.67 -54.84
C GLY A 104 1.92 -57.25 -56.02
N LEU A 105 1.37 -58.23 -56.74
CA LEU A 105 2.04 -58.90 -57.87
C LEU A 105 1.23 -58.89 -59.18
N THR A 106 -0.01 -58.41 -59.15
CA THR A 106 -0.90 -58.40 -60.32
C THR A 106 -1.44 -56.99 -60.53
N THR A 107 -0.95 -56.32 -61.56
CA THR A 107 -1.26 -54.93 -61.87
C THR A 107 -2.06 -54.82 -63.15
N LEU A 108 -3.17 -54.09 -63.11
CA LEU A 108 -3.88 -53.61 -64.28
C LEU A 108 -3.46 -52.16 -64.53
N ASP A 109 -2.72 -51.93 -65.61
CA ASP A 109 -2.21 -50.61 -65.98
C ASP A 109 -3.03 -50.07 -67.15
N ALA A 110 -3.77 -48.99 -66.91
CA ALA A 110 -4.62 -48.37 -67.93
C ALA A 110 -3.87 -47.34 -68.80
N GLU A 111 -2.57 -47.14 -68.57
CA GLU A 111 -1.64 -46.37 -69.41
C GLU A 111 -2.09 -44.92 -69.64
N ASP A 112 -2.71 -44.28 -68.65
CA ASP A 112 -3.33 -42.94 -68.72
C ASP A 112 -4.34 -42.77 -69.88
N SER A 113 -4.81 -43.89 -70.42
CA SER A 113 -5.53 -43.91 -71.71
C SER A 113 -7.03 -44.05 -71.52
N PHE A 114 -7.47 -44.74 -70.47
CA PHE A 114 -8.87 -44.97 -70.15
C PHE A 114 -9.03 -45.46 -68.70
N ARG A 115 -10.26 -45.86 -68.32
CA ARG A 115 -10.59 -46.51 -67.05
C ARG A 115 -10.42 -48.04 -67.11
N HIS A 116 -10.32 -48.71 -65.97
CA HIS A 116 -10.21 -50.17 -65.87
C HIS A 116 -11.55 -50.86 -66.10
N PHE A 117 -12.58 -50.52 -65.34
CA PHE A 117 -13.90 -51.19 -65.39
C PHE A 117 -15.07 -50.22 -65.65
N ILE A 118 -16.02 -50.68 -66.45
CA ILE A 118 -17.33 -50.05 -66.67
C ILE A 118 -18.42 -51.03 -66.22
N ILE A 119 -19.16 -50.66 -65.17
CA ILE A 119 -20.20 -51.48 -64.56
C ILE A 119 -21.52 -50.70 -64.64
N VAL A 120 -22.39 -51.14 -65.54
CA VAL A 120 -23.60 -50.40 -65.91
C VAL A 120 -24.79 -51.35 -65.91
N ASN A 121 -25.85 -50.97 -65.19
CA ASN A 121 -27.19 -51.57 -65.23
C ASN A 121 -27.26 -53.08 -64.91
N GLY A 122 -26.99 -53.46 -63.66
CA GLY A 122 -27.55 -54.70 -63.09
C GLY A 122 -26.60 -55.80 -62.66
N GLN A 123 -25.30 -55.53 -62.55
CA GLN A 123 -24.40 -56.46 -61.88
C GLN A 123 -24.74 -56.52 -60.38
N ASP A 124 -25.02 -57.69 -59.84
CA ASP A 124 -25.24 -57.87 -58.41
C ASP A 124 -23.93 -58.28 -57.69
N THR A 125 -24.03 -58.64 -56.40
CA THR A 125 -22.90 -59.04 -55.55
C THR A 125 -22.15 -60.30 -56.02
N THR A 126 -22.66 -61.02 -57.03
CA THR A 126 -21.98 -62.16 -57.66
C THR A 126 -20.96 -61.71 -58.72
N PHE A 127 -20.98 -60.45 -59.16
CA PHE A 127 -19.87 -59.85 -59.89
C PHE A 127 -18.80 -59.36 -58.90
N GLN A 128 -17.60 -59.94 -58.99
CA GLN A 128 -16.54 -59.67 -58.03
C GLN A 128 -15.21 -59.39 -58.72
N VAL A 129 -14.43 -58.45 -58.17
CA VAL A 129 -13.06 -58.15 -58.61
C VAL A 129 -12.17 -58.20 -57.38
N SER A 130 -11.12 -59.03 -57.38
CA SER A 130 -10.28 -59.19 -56.20
C SER A 130 -8.79 -59.39 -56.48
N GLY A 131 -7.97 -58.74 -55.66
CA GLY A 131 -6.52 -58.94 -55.63
C GLY A 131 -5.75 -58.20 -56.73
N PHE A 132 -6.19 -57.03 -57.15
CA PHE A 132 -5.52 -56.25 -58.21
C PHE A 132 -5.00 -54.91 -57.72
N THR A 133 -3.83 -54.50 -58.22
CA THR A 133 -3.45 -53.09 -58.26
C THR A 133 -3.97 -52.48 -59.55
N LEU A 134 -4.79 -51.43 -59.47
CA LEU A 134 -5.36 -50.68 -60.58
C LEU A 134 -4.72 -49.31 -60.63
N THR A 135 -3.85 -49.10 -61.63
CA THR A 135 -3.02 -47.89 -61.75
C THR A 135 -3.21 -47.17 -63.08
N ASN A 136 -2.90 -45.88 -63.09
CA ASN A 136 -2.90 -45.01 -64.27
C ASN A 136 -4.25 -45.00 -65.02
N GLY A 137 -5.34 -45.19 -64.28
CA GLY A 137 -6.70 -45.04 -64.80
C GLY A 137 -6.99 -43.56 -65.00
N ARG A 138 -7.14 -43.13 -66.25
CA ARG A 138 -7.37 -41.71 -66.58
C ARG A 138 -8.55 -41.51 -67.49
N LYS A 139 -9.48 -40.62 -67.10
CA LYS A 139 -10.61 -40.22 -67.95
C LYS A 139 -10.71 -38.70 -68.12
N ASN A 140 -10.83 -38.29 -69.38
CA ASN A 140 -11.16 -36.93 -69.77
C ASN A 140 -12.62 -36.82 -70.22
N GLY A 141 -13.38 -35.91 -69.60
CA GLY A 141 -14.78 -35.60 -69.94
C GLY A 141 -15.79 -36.65 -69.48
N ALA A 142 -15.48 -37.38 -68.41
CA ALA A 142 -16.43 -38.21 -67.66
C ALA A 142 -15.85 -38.59 -66.27
N HIS A 143 -16.71 -38.82 -65.29
CA HIS A 143 -16.38 -39.23 -63.91
C HIS A 143 -15.72 -40.61 -63.82
N GLY A 144 -14.96 -40.91 -62.74
CA GLY A 144 -14.40 -42.23 -62.42
C GLY A 144 -13.12 -42.61 -63.19
N GLY A 145 -11.93 -42.27 -62.71
CA GLY A 145 -10.69 -42.52 -63.45
C GLY A 145 -10.35 -44.01 -63.64
N SER A 146 -10.63 -44.86 -62.64
CA SER A 146 -10.43 -46.32 -62.70
C SER A 146 -11.74 -47.09 -62.88
N ILE A 147 -12.77 -46.79 -62.08
CA ILE A 147 -14.04 -47.52 -62.03
C ILE A 147 -15.21 -46.57 -62.23
N PHE A 148 -16.14 -46.97 -63.10
CA PHE A 148 -17.39 -46.27 -63.33
C PHE A 148 -18.57 -47.21 -63.06
N ILE A 149 -19.34 -46.96 -61.98
CA ILE A 149 -20.46 -47.78 -61.53
C ILE A 149 -21.74 -46.93 -61.56
N VAL A 150 -22.64 -47.22 -62.49
CA VAL A 150 -23.86 -46.41 -62.65
C VAL A 150 -25.10 -47.25 -62.95
N ASN A 151 -26.24 -46.68 -62.60
CA ASN A 151 -27.57 -47.13 -63.02
C ASN A 151 -28.18 -46.06 -63.95
N GLU A 152 -28.12 -46.27 -65.26
CA GLU A 152 -28.54 -45.32 -66.31
C GLU A 152 -30.06 -45.34 -66.60
N ALA A 153 -30.88 -45.92 -65.73
CA ALA A 153 -32.33 -46.01 -65.94
C ALA A 153 -33.01 -44.63 -65.99
N PHE A 154 -33.26 -44.11 -67.20
CA PHE A 154 -34.09 -42.92 -67.42
C PHE A 154 -35.59 -43.24 -67.27
N TYR A 155 -36.34 -42.35 -66.60
CA TYR A 155 -37.81 -42.27 -66.52
C TYR A 155 -38.60 -43.52 -66.97
N GLY A 156 -38.74 -44.50 -66.07
CA GLY A 156 -39.75 -45.56 -66.19
C GLY A 156 -39.28 -46.88 -66.81
N SER A 157 -38.02 -47.03 -67.22
CA SER A 157 -37.44 -48.33 -67.57
C SER A 157 -36.62 -48.93 -66.42
N GLY A 158 -37.17 -49.95 -65.73
CA GLY A 158 -36.46 -50.93 -64.89
C GLY A 158 -35.34 -50.45 -63.95
N ASN A 159 -35.62 -50.40 -62.65
CA ASN A 159 -34.61 -50.20 -61.62
C ASN A 159 -33.63 -51.39 -61.53
N ASN A 160 -32.37 -51.22 -61.91
CA ASN A 160 -31.37 -52.29 -61.87
C ASN A 160 -29.99 -51.79 -61.38
N PRO A 161 -29.87 -51.42 -60.08
CA PRO A 161 -28.63 -50.89 -59.52
C PRO A 161 -27.49 -51.91 -59.56
N SER A 162 -26.26 -51.42 -59.67
CA SER A 162 -25.06 -52.26 -59.74
C SER A 162 -24.40 -52.38 -58.35
N ASN A 163 -24.35 -53.58 -57.79
CA ASN A 163 -23.89 -53.89 -56.43
C ASN A 163 -22.65 -54.81 -56.44
N ALA A 164 -21.69 -54.50 -57.32
CA ALA A 164 -20.44 -55.24 -57.46
C ALA A 164 -19.62 -55.26 -56.15
N ILE A 165 -18.83 -56.32 -55.95
CA ILE A 165 -17.89 -56.43 -54.83
C ILE A 165 -16.45 -56.27 -55.31
N PHE A 166 -15.69 -55.40 -54.65
CA PHE A 166 -14.24 -55.28 -54.79
C PHE A 166 -13.58 -55.71 -53.49
N THR A 167 -12.57 -56.58 -53.55
CA THR A 167 -11.90 -57.09 -52.34
C THR A 167 -10.40 -57.21 -52.52
N ASP A 168 -9.62 -56.73 -51.55
CA ASP A 168 -8.15 -56.77 -51.58
C ASP A 168 -7.58 -56.06 -52.83
N CYS A 169 -8.17 -54.93 -53.22
CA CYS A 169 -7.77 -54.14 -54.39
C CYS A 169 -7.05 -52.85 -53.98
N ILE A 170 -6.04 -52.45 -54.76
CA ILE A 170 -5.31 -51.20 -54.58
C ILE A 170 -5.62 -50.29 -55.78
N PHE A 171 -6.23 -49.15 -55.56
CA PHE A 171 -6.46 -48.10 -56.56
C PHE A 171 -5.42 -47.01 -56.34
N ILE A 172 -4.43 -46.92 -57.23
CA ILE A 172 -3.30 -46.01 -57.08
C ILE A 172 -3.08 -45.11 -58.30
N GLY A 173 -2.87 -43.81 -58.10
CA GLY A 173 -2.51 -42.90 -59.19
C GLY A 173 -3.58 -42.80 -60.29
N ASN A 174 -4.87 -42.89 -59.93
CA ASN A 174 -5.97 -42.74 -60.89
C ASN A 174 -6.50 -41.31 -60.91
N GLU A 175 -6.84 -40.81 -62.10
CA GLU A 175 -7.12 -39.39 -62.32
C GLU A 175 -8.37 -39.14 -63.21
N VAL A 176 -9.11 -38.09 -62.88
CA VAL A 176 -10.07 -37.46 -63.82
C VAL A 176 -9.69 -36.01 -64.14
N VAL A 177 -9.82 -35.63 -65.42
CA VAL A 177 -9.35 -34.31 -65.92
C VAL A 177 -10.42 -33.40 -66.50
N GLY A 178 -11.69 -33.80 -66.64
CA GLY A 178 -12.73 -32.89 -67.15
C GLY A 178 -13.19 -31.84 -66.13
N SER A 179 -13.81 -30.76 -66.62
CA SER A 179 -14.16 -29.56 -65.81
C SER A 179 -15.29 -29.75 -64.78
N TRP A 180 -15.87 -30.94 -64.66
CA TRP A 180 -16.89 -31.30 -63.66
C TRP A 180 -16.78 -32.78 -63.29
N ASP A 181 -15.68 -33.43 -63.68
CA ASP A 181 -15.49 -34.85 -63.45
C ASP A 181 -15.13 -35.08 -61.98
N GLN A 182 -15.58 -36.21 -61.42
CA GLN A 182 -15.50 -36.50 -59.99
C GLN A 182 -15.04 -37.96 -59.80
N GLY A 183 -14.48 -38.28 -58.63
CA GLY A 183 -14.03 -39.63 -58.30
C GLY A 183 -12.79 -40.03 -59.11
N GLY A 184 -11.59 -39.63 -58.64
CA GLY A 184 -10.34 -39.92 -59.34
C GLY A 184 -10.09 -41.41 -59.55
N ALA A 185 -10.46 -42.24 -58.57
CA ALA A 185 -10.51 -43.69 -58.75
C ALA A 185 -11.91 -44.17 -59.15
N VAL A 186 -12.94 -43.87 -58.35
CA VAL A 186 -14.25 -44.51 -58.44
C VAL A 186 -15.36 -43.48 -58.47
N PHE A 187 -16.28 -43.64 -59.42
CA PHE A 187 -17.54 -42.92 -59.43
C PHE A 187 -18.72 -43.90 -59.28
N ILE A 188 -19.63 -43.58 -58.35
CA ILE A 188 -20.82 -44.38 -58.02
C ILE A 188 -22.07 -43.52 -58.21
N GLU A 189 -22.97 -43.95 -59.09
CA GLU A 189 -24.24 -43.28 -59.32
C GLU A 189 -25.44 -44.21 -59.14
N SER A 190 -26.33 -43.88 -58.20
CA SER A 190 -27.58 -44.61 -57.92
C SER A 190 -27.39 -46.14 -57.78
N SER A 191 -26.26 -46.55 -57.18
CA SER A 191 -25.77 -47.94 -57.06
C SER A 191 -25.11 -48.16 -55.70
N SER A 192 -25.04 -49.41 -55.22
CA SER A 192 -24.56 -49.75 -53.87
C SER A 192 -23.49 -50.85 -53.88
N PRO A 193 -22.31 -50.60 -54.48
CA PRO A 193 -21.19 -51.54 -54.45
C PRO A 193 -20.61 -51.73 -53.04
N ILE A 194 -19.84 -52.81 -52.86
CA ILE A 194 -19.13 -53.11 -51.62
C ILE A 194 -17.63 -53.13 -51.90
N PHE A 195 -16.85 -52.39 -51.11
CA PHE A 195 -15.39 -52.42 -51.11
C PHE A 195 -14.93 -52.97 -49.77
N ARG A 196 -14.11 -54.03 -49.79
CA ARG A 196 -13.53 -54.66 -48.60
C ARG A 196 -12.02 -54.75 -48.70
N ASN A 197 -11.29 -54.37 -47.66
CA ASN A 197 -9.83 -54.45 -47.66
C ASN A 197 -9.20 -53.73 -48.86
N CYS A 198 -9.80 -52.62 -49.30
CA CYS A 198 -9.34 -51.88 -50.46
C CYS A 198 -8.53 -50.66 -50.04
N THR A 199 -7.45 -50.37 -50.78
CA THR A 199 -6.63 -49.17 -50.60
C THR A 199 -6.88 -48.22 -51.76
N PHE A 200 -7.11 -46.94 -51.46
CA PHE A 200 -7.17 -45.84 -52.41
C PHE A 200 -6.03 -44.89 -52.08
N ASP A 201 -4.96 -44.93 -52.87
CA ASP A 201 -3.74 -44.16 -52.63
C ASP A 201 -3.46 -43.20 -53.82
N ASP A 202 -3.06 -41.97 -53.55
CA ASP A 202 -2.60 -41.00 -54.56
C ASP A 202 -3.58 -40.83 -55.75
N ASN A 203 -4.90 -40.88 -55.50
CA ASN A 203 -5.90 -40.66 -56.54
C ASN A 203 -6.32 -39.19 -56.59
N PHE A 204 -6.63 -38.74 -57.80
CA PHE A 204 -6.76 -37.32 -58.11
C PHE A 204 -8.03 -36.98 -58.88
N SER A 205 -8.72 -35.92 -58.46
CA SER A 205 -9.88 -35.37 -59.15
C SER A 205 -9.76 -33.86 -59.32
N ARG A 206 -10.18 -33.31 -60.45
CA ARG A 206 -10.18 -31.84 -60.64
C ARG A 206 -11.26 -31.08 -59.88
N TYR A 207 -12.20 -31.79 -59.28
CA TYR A 207 -13.35 -31.16 -58.66
C TYR A 207 -13.65 -31.78 -57.30
N TRP A 208 -14.38 -32.89 -57.26
CA TRP A 208 -14.82 -33.49 -56.00
C TRP A 208 -14.43 -34.97 -55.91
N GLY A 209 -14.09 -35.43 -54.71
CA GLY A 209 -13.75 -36.81 -54.43
C GLY A 209 -12.46 -37.25 -55.12
N GLY A 210 -11.29 -36.95 -54.54
CA GLY A 210 -10.00 -37.34 -55.13
C GLY A 210 -9.90 -38.84 -55.38
N ALA A 211 -10.42 -39.68 -54.49
CA ALA A 211 -10.58 -41.12 -54.72
C ALA A 211 -11.99 -41.47 -55.21
N VAL A 212 -13.01 -41.14 -54.40
CA VAL A 212 -14.36 -41.67 -54.57
C VAL A 212 -15.38 -40.55 -54.60
N ALA A 213 -16.30 -40.62 -55.56
CA ALA A 213 -17.47 -39.76 -55.60
C ALA A 213 -18.76 -40.59 -55.68
N ILE A 214 -19.72 -40.26 -54.81
CA ILE A 214 -21.01 -40.94 -54.65
C ILE A 214 -22.13 -39.94 -54.95
N GLY A 215 -23.02 -40.29 -55.87
CA GLY A 215 -24.17 -39.46 -56.26
C GLY A 215 -25.38 -40.26 -56.71
N GLY A 216 -26.46 -39.56 -57.03
CA GLY A 216 -27.63 -40.20 -57.63
C GLY A 216 -28.81 -39.26 -57.82
N GLU A 217 -29.40 -39.25 -59.01
CA GLU A 217 -30.60 -38.47 -59.28
C GLU A 217 -31.86 -39.16 -58.74
N TYR A 218 -31.97 -40.49 -58.90
CA TYR A 218 -33.24 -41.22 -58.77
C TYR A 218 -33.36 -42.13 -57.54
N GLN A 219 -32.27 -42.76 -57.10
CA GLN A 219 -32.22 -43.61 -55.90
C GLN A 219 -31.13 -43.14 -54.95
N SER A 220 -31.32 -43.37 -53.65
CA SER A 220 -30.32 -43.09 -52.61
C SER A 220 -29.29 -44.22 -52.63
N PRO A 221 -28.04 -43.99 -53.07
CA PRO A 221 -27.00 -45.03 -53.04
C PRO A 221 -26.58 -45.34 -51.60
N ASN A 222 -26.29 -46.61 -51.29
CA ASN A 222 -25.76 -47.03 -50.00
C ASN A 222 -24.56 -47.99 -50.17
N PRO A 223 -23.44 -47.48 -50.73
CA PRO A 223 -22.23 -48.29 -50.83
C PRO A 223 -21.62 -48.55 -49.45
N ILE A 224 -20.96 -49.69 -49.33
CA ILE A 224 -20.32 -50.15 -48.10
C ILE A 224 -18.80 -50.18 -48.30
N PHE A 225 -18.07 -49.58 -47.37
CA PHE A 225 -16.62 -49.63 -47.29
C PHE A 225 -16.24 -50.26 -45.94
N GLU A 226 -15.68 -51.47 -45.98
CA GLU A 226 -15.26 -52.20 -44.79
C GLU A 226 -13.74 -52.40 -44.83
N ASN A 227 -13.04 -52.00 -43.78
CA ASN A 227 -11.58 -52.13 -43.66
C ASN A 227 -10.83 -51.53 -44.87
N CYS A 228 -11.26 -50.36 -45.32
CA CYS A 228 -10.66 -49.67 -46.46
C CYS A 228 -9.72 -48.55 -46.01
N THR A 229 -8.63 -48.35 -46.75
CA THR A 229 -7.67 -47.26 -46.55
C THR A 229 -7.82 -46.22 -47.65
N PHE A 230 -7.88 -44.95 -47.30
CA PHE A 230 -7.87 -43.80 -48.20
C PHE A 230 -6.71 -42.90 -47.80
N GLU A 231 -5.63 -42.93 -48.56
CA GLU A 231 -4.40 -42.20 -48.25
C GLU A 231 -3.95 -41.31 -49.41
N ASN A 232 -3.40 -40.13 -49.10
CA ASN A 232 -2.77 -39.23 -50.08
C ASN A 232 -3.66 -38.82 -51.27
N ASN A 233 -4.99 -38.92 -51.16
CA ASN A 233 -5.89 -38.56 -52.25
C ASN A 233 -6.14 -37.05 -52.22
N ASN A 234 -6.26 -36.44 -53.40
CA ASN A 234 -6.32 -35.00 -53.52
C ASN A 234 -7.29 -34.51 -54.60
N THR A 235 -7.85 -33.32 -54.39
CA THR A 235 -8.57 -32.55 -55.41
C THR A 235 -7.73 -31.37 -55.95
N ASP A 236 -7.73 -31.17 -57.28
CA ASP A 236 -6.86 -30.20 -57.99
C ASP A 236 -7.06 -28.73 -57.55
N PRO A 237 -5.98 -28.00 -57.21
CA PRO A 237 -6.05 -26.59 -56.85
C PRO A 237 -6.33 -25.62 -58.01
N SER A 238 -6.50 -26.12 -59.24
CA SER A 238 -6.85 -25.34 -60.45
C SER A 238 -8.33 -25.41 -60.88
N GLY A 239 -9.18 -26.14 -60.12
CA GLY A 239 -10.64 -26.22 -60.30
C GLY A 239 -11.39 -24.90 -60.04
N ASN A 240 -12.68 -24.95 -59.67
CA ASN A 240 -13.44 -23.78 -59.17
C ASN A 240 -13.87 -23.94 -57.68
N ASP A 241 -13.78 -25.15 -57.14
CA ASP A 241 -14.25 -25.58 -55.82
C ASP A 241 -13.61 -26.95 -55.51
N SER A 242 -13.06 -27.16 -54.31
CA SER A 242 -12.39 -28.41 -53.90
C SER A 242 -13.14 -29.03 -52.71
N ARG A 243 -13.74 -30.21 -52.91
CA ARG A 243 -14.57 -30.87 -51.88
C ARG A 243 -14.27 -32.35 -51.77
N GLY A 244 -14.00 -32.82 -50.55
CA GLY A 244 -13.76 -34.23 -50.28
C GLY A 244 -12.46 -34.71 -50.90
N GLY A 245 -11.32 -34.41 -50.26
CA GLY A 245 -10.01 -34.75 -50.81
C GLY A 245 -9.86 -36.25 -51.12
N ALA A 246 -10.44 -37.11 -50.28
CA ALA A 246 -10.65 -38.52 -50.62
C ALA A 246 -12.06 -38.77 -51.17
N ILE A 247 -13.09 -38.40 -50.42
CA ILE A 247 -14.45 -38.89 -50.62
C ILE A 247 -15.44 -37.72 -50.71
N PHE A 248 -16.21 -37.70 -51.79
CA PHE A 248 -17.35 -36.80 -51.95
C PHE A 248 -18.67 -37.59 -51.92
N ILE A 249 -19.59 -37.18 -51.05
CA ILE A 249 -20.93 -37.74 -50.92
C ILE A 249 -21.94 -36.66 -51.31
N GLY A 250 -22.39 -36.71 -52.57
CA GLY A 250 -23.42 -35.80 -53.10
C GLY A 250 -24.84 -36.20 -52.71
N LYS A 251 -25.08 -37.50 -52.49
CA LYS A 251 -26.35 -38.08 -52.03
C LYS A 251 -26.12 -39.51 -51.55
N GLY A 252 -26.97 -40.02 -50.68
CA GLY A 252 -26.96 -41.42 -50.26
C GLY A 252 -26.73 -41.60 -48.77
N SER A 253 -26.59 -42.86 -48.35
CA SER A 253 -26.37 -43.23 -46.95
C SER A 253 -25.21 -44.21 -46.78
N PRO A 254 -24.02 -43.94 -47.35
CA PRO A 254 -22.90 -44.87 -47.30
C PRO A 254 -22.45 -45.21 -45.88
N GLN A 255 -21.90 -46.41 -45.73
CA GLN A 255 -21.36 -46.92 -44.47
C GLN A 255 -19.86 -47.17 -44.60
N PHE A 256 -19.11 -46.66 -43.63
CA PHE A 256 -17.67 -46.85 -43.48
C PHE A 256 -17.39 -47.49 -42.14
N THR A 257 -16.80 -48.68 -42.15
CA THR A 257 -16.55 -49.47 -40.95
C THR A 257 -15.10 -49.94 -40.95
N ASP A 258 -14.39 -49.71 -39.85
CA ASP A 258 -12.97 -50.09 -39.70
C ASP A 258 -12.05 -49.43 -40.74
N CYS A 259 -12.42 -48.24 -41.24
CA CYS A 259 -11.68 -47.54 -42.29
C CYS A 259 -10.58 -46.63 -41.75
N HIS A 260 -9.54 -46.41 -42.56
CA HIS A 260 -8.46 -45.47 -42.29
C HIS A 260 -8.41 -44.39 -43.37
N ILE A 261 -8.59 -43.13 -43.01
CA ILE A 261 -8.65 -42.00 -43.93
C ILE A 261 -7.58 -40.99 -43.52
N ASP A 262 -6.46 -41.00 -44.22
CA ASP A 262 -5.21 -40.38 -43.79
C ASP A 262 -4.60 -39.47 -44.86
N SER A 263 -4.10 -38.30 -44.48
CA SER A 263 -3.24 -37.48 -45.36
C SER A 263 -3.90 -37.10 -46.70
N ASN A 264 -5.23 -36.97 -46.72
CA ASN A 264 -5.96 -36.54 -47.91
C ASN A 264 -6.14 -35.02 -47.88
N SER A 265 -6.14 -34.38 -49.06
CA SER A 265 -6.24 -32.93 -49.13
C SER A 265 -7.30 -32.40 -50.11
N ALA A 266 -7.95 -31.31 -49.69
CA ALA A 266 -8.87 -30.54 -50.51
C ALA A 266 -8.35 -29.10 -50.66
N ASP A 267 -7.31 -28.93 -51.49
CA ASP A 267 -6.61 -27.66 -51.62
C ASP A 267 -7.12 -26.85 -52.82
N TYR A 268 -7.27 -25.52 -52.67
CA TYR A 268 -7.76 -24.67 -53.75
C TYR A 268 -7.19 -23.24 -53.76
N ASN A 269 -6.79 -22.78 -54.96
CA ASN A 269 -6.08 -21.51 -55.13
C ASN A 269 -6.98 -20.25 -55.27
N SER A 270 -8.29 -20.36 -55.47
CA SER A 270 -9.14 -19.17 -55.76
C SER A 270 -10.63 -19.21 -55.30
N GLY A 271 -10.99 -20.12 -54.39
CA GLY A 271 -12.39 -20.47 -53.98
C GLY A 271 -12.42 -21.22 -52.66
N SER A 272 -13.57 -21.76 -52.26
CA SER A 272 -13.70 -22.50 -50.99
C SER A 272 -13.12 -23.92 -51.09
N GLY A 273 -12.52 -24.38 -49.99
CA GLY A 273 -12.15 -25.78 -49.78
C GLY A 273 -13.03 -26.37 -48.67
N SER A 274 -13.47 -27.62 -48.79
CA SER A 274 -14.28 -28.25 -47.75
C SER A 274 -14.08 -29.76 -47.64
N GLY A 275 -13.89 -30.28 -46.41
CA GLY A 275 -13.80 -31.71 -46.15
C GLY A 275 -12.51 -32.29 -46.73
N GLY A 276 -11.38 -32.03 -46.07
CA GLY A 276 -10.05 -32.45 -46.55
C GLY A 276 -9.96 -33.96 -46.79
N ALA A 277 -10.64 -34.73 -45.96
CA ALA A 277 -10.92 -36.14 -46.23
C ALA A 277 -12.29 -36.35 -46.89
N VAL A 278 -13.36 -35.94 -46.20
CA VAL A 278 -14.74 -36.25 -46.58
C VAL A 278 -15.59 -35.00 -46.65
N PHE A 279 -16.28 -34.83 -47.77
CA PHE A 279 -17.35 -33.85 -47.91
C PHE A 279 -18.71 -34.54 -48.07
N ILE A 280 -19.66 -34.18 -47.20
CA ILE A 280 -21.05 -34.61 -47.28
C ILE A 280 -21.88 -33.40 -47.69
N ALA A 281 -22.49 -33.48 -48.87
CA ALA A 281 -23.31 -32.42 -49.43
C ALA A 281 -24.66 -32.29 -48.72
N ASP A 282 -25.34 -31.19 -49.04
CA ASP A 282 -26.69 -30.93 -48.59
C ASP A 282 -27.70 -31.81 -49.37
N PHE A 283 -28.34 -32.74 -48.66
CA PHE A 283 -29.48 -33.52 -49.16
C PHE A 283 -30.37 -34.03 -48.02
N ASP A 284 -31.66 -34.24 -48.30
CA ASP A 284 -32.60 -34.82 -47.34
C ASP A 284 -32.43 -36.35 -47.23
N ASN A 285 -31.88 -36.81 -46.12
CA ASN A 285 -31.83 -38.21 -45.72
C ASN A 285 -32.67 -38.50 -44.46
N SER A 286 -33.73 -37.72 -44.22
CA SER A 286 -34.61 -37.89 -43.04
C SER A 286 -35.36 -39.24 -43.02
N PHE A 287 -35.60 -39.83 -44.19
CA PHE A 287 -36.25 -41.14 -44.35
C PHE A 287 -35.26 -42.30 -44.52
N ASP A 288 -33.97 -42.00 -44.69
CA ASP A 288 -32.90 -42.98 -44.85
C ASP A 288 -32.12 -43.16 -43.53
N THR A 289 -31.23 -44.15 -43.50
CA THR A 289 -30.19 -44.25 -42.47
C THR A 289 -29.20 -43.08 -42.61
N PRO A 290 -28.67 -42.51 -41.52
CA PRO A 290 -27.61 -41.51 -41.63
C PRO A 290 -26.37 -42.04 -42.35
N VAL A 291 -25.59 -41.15 -42.94
CA VAL A 291 -24.19 -41.47 -43.31
C VAL A 291 -23.48 -41.93 -42.03
N THR A 292 -22.81 -43.07 -42.07
CA THR A 292 -22.25 -43.66 -40.84
C THR A 292 -20.77 -43.95 -41.01
N PHE A 293 -19.98 -43.43 -40.07
CA PHE A 293 -18.60 -43.81 -39.85
C PHE A 293 -18.51 -44.49 -38.49
N GLU A 294 -18.05 -45.73 -38.49
CA GLU A 294 -17.92 -46.56 -37.31
C GLU A 294 -16.49 -47.10 -37.25
N ARG A 295 -15.83 -46.98 -36.09
CA ARG A 295 -14.43 -47.41 -35.89
C ARG A 295 -13.48 -46.89 -36.98
N THR A 296 -13.69 -45.63 -37.38
CA THR A 296 -12.96 -45.00 -38.49
C THR A 296 -11.94 -43.99 -37.98
N TYR A 297 -10.74 -44.01 -38.55
CA TYR A 297 -9.67 -43.06 -38.30
C TYR A 297 -9.65 -41.97 -39.36
N PHE A 298 -9.60 -40.71 -38.93
CA PHE A 298 -9.39 -39.53 -39.76
C PHE A 298 -8.12 -38.82 -39.27
N LEU A 299 -7.00 -39.07 -39.94
CA LEU A 299 -5.70 -38.58 -39.51
C LEU A 299 -5.09 -37.64 -40.55
N ASN A 300 -4.46 -36.55 -40.12
CA ASN A 300 -3.62 -35.70 -40.98
C ASN A 300 -4.28 -35.17 -42.27
N ASN A 301 -5.60 -35.08 -42.33
CA ASN A 301 -6.28 -34.57 -43.54
C ASN A 301 -6.28 -33.05 -43.53
N SER A 302 -6.18 -32.44 -44.72
CA SER A 302 -6.03 -31.00 -44.85
C SER A 302 -7.03 -30.36 -45.81
N THR A 303 -7.49 -29.17 -45.46
CA THR A 303 -8.23 -28.29 -46.37
C THR A 303 -7.55 -26.94 -46.42
N VAL A 304 -7.01 -26.55 -47.57
CA VAL A 304 -6.38 -25.24 -47.74
C VAL A 304 -7.13 -24.42 -48.78
N SER A 305 -7.66 -23.26 -48.40
CA SER A 305 -8.28 -22.30 -49.31
C SER A 305 -7.45 -21.02 -49.42
N ALA A 306 -7.04 -20.67 -50.64
CA ALA A 306 -6.29 -19.45 -50.90
C ALA A 306 -7.18 -18.20 -51.14
N GLY A 307 -8.49 -18.38 -51.33
CA GLY A 307 -9.37 -17.32 -51.84
C GLY A 307 -10.68 -17.09 -51.09
N TRP A 308 -11.20 -18.04 -50.31
CA TRP A 308 -12.49 -17.99 -49.60
C TRP A 308 -12.40 -18.80 -48.29
N ASP A 309 -13.53 -19.24 -47.74
CA ASP A 309 -13.57 -19.99 -46.48
C ASP A 309 -13.08 -21.44 -46.63
N ALA A 310 -12.50 -21.97 -45.55
CA ALA A 310 -12.06 -23.36 -45.42
C ALA A 310 -12.83 -24.07 -44.30
N TYR A 311 -13.43 -25.21 -44.62
CA TYR A 311 -14.36 -25.91 -43.73
C TYR A 311 -13.98 -27.39 -43.55
N GLY A 312 -13.72 -27.85 -42.33
CA GLY A 312 -13.59 -29.27 -42.05
C GLY A 312 -12.30 -29.88 -42.59
N GLY A 313 -11.20 -29.82 -41.83
CA GLY A 313 -9.94 -30.46 -42.26
C GLY A 313 -10.08 -31.97 -42.46
N ALA A 314 -10.84 -32.66 -41.61
CA ALA A 314 -11.28 -34.04 -41.87
C ALA A 314 -12.63 -34.08 -42.58
N LEU A 315 -13.69 -33.59 -41.92
CA LEU A 315 -15.06 -33.75 -42.38
C LEU A 315 -15.80 -32.41 -42.49
N ALA A 316 -16.50 -32.21 -43.60
CA ALA A 316 -17.51 -31.17 -43.75
C ALA A 316 -18.90 -31.80 -43.95
N ILE A 317 -19.80 -31.58 -42.98
CA ILE A 317 -21.06 -32.32 -42.84
C ILE A 317 -22.26 -31.40 -43.09
N HIS A 318 -23.06 -31.70 -44.12
CA HIS A 318 -24.28 -30.95 -44.48
C HIS A 318 -25.56 -31.82 -44.52
N ALA A 319 -25.48 -33.10 -44.13
CA ALA A 319 -26.61 -34.02 -43.99
C ALA A 319 -26.51 -34.83 -42.67
N ARG A 320 -27.54 -35.63 -42.32
CA ARG A 320 -27.51 -36.44 -41.08
C ARG A 320 -26.37 -37.45 -41.14
N THR A 321 -25.52 -37.44 -40.10
CA THR A 321 -24.34 -38.29 -39.99
C THR A 321 -24.16 -38.81 -38.57
N ASN A 322 -23.72 -40.06 -38.45
CA ASN A 322 -23.28 -40.68 -37.20
C ASN A 322 -21.77 -40.93 -37.26
N LEU A 323 -21.05 -40.43 -36.26
CA LEU A 323 -19.66 -40.77 -35.96
C LEU A 323 -19.67 -41.58 -34.66
N ILE A 324 -19.20 -42.83 -34.73
CA ILE A 324 -19.24 -43.79 -33.62
C ILE A 324 -17.87 -44.44 -33.50
N ASN A 325 -17.25 -44.40 -32.32
CA ASN A 325 -15.90 -44.96 -32.11
C ASN A 325 -14.87 -44.42 -33.09
N CYS A 326 -14.97 -43.15 -33.50
CA CYS A 326 -14.04 -42.55 -34.45
C CYS A 326 -12.89 -41.84 -33.75
N VAL A 327 -11.71 -41.87 -34.36
CA VAL A 327 -10.59 -41.00 -34.01
C VAL A 327 -10.45 -39.95 -35.10
N ILE A 328 -10.56 -38.67 -34.73
CA ILE A 328 -10.39 -37.52 -35.62
C ILE A 328 -9.22 -36.72 -35.07
N ALA A 329 -8.03 -36.90 -35.64
CA ALA A 329 -6.83 -36.31 -35.08
C ALA A 329 -5.86 -35.72 -36.09
N GLU A 330 -5.15 -34.67 -35.66
CA GLU A 330 -4.12 -33.97 -36.44
C GLU A 330 -4.63 -33.42 -37.79
N ASN A 331 -5.93 -33.18 -37.92
CA ASN A 331 -6.49 -32.62 -39.15
C ASN A 331 -6.42 -31.09 -39.14
N TYR A 332 -6.28 -30.52 -40.32
CA TYR A 332 -5.93 -29.11 -40.46
C TYR A 332 -6.83 -28.39 -41.47
N SER A 333 -7.26 -27.18 -41.14
CA SER A 333 -7.96 -26.30 -42.06
C SER A 333 -7.31 -24.92 -42.11
N GLU A 334 -7.03 -24.42 -43.32
CA GLU A 334 -6.40 -23.11 -43.54
C GLU A 334 -7.21 -22.25 -44.51
N SER A 335 -7.49 -21.01 -44.13
CA SER A 335 -8.04 -19.99 -45.02
C SER A 335 -7.11 -18.78 -45.15
N ASN A 336 -6.86 -18.34 -46.38
CA ASN A 336 -6.06 -17.17 -46.70
C ASN A 336 -6.93 -15.97 -47.17
N ASN A 337 -6.40 -14.75 -47.10
CA ASN A 337 -7.00 -13.52 -47.65
C ASN A 337 -8.35 -13.04 -47.05
N SER A 338 -8.45 -12.80 -45.74
CA SER A 338 -9.62 -12.16 -45.06
C SER A 338 -10.87 -13.03 -44.84
N PHE A 339 -10.80 -14.33 -45.09
CA PHE A 339 -11.91 -15.28 -44.95
C PHE A 339 -11.80 -16.17 -43.70
N GLN A 340 -12.82 -16.99 -43.43
CA GLN A 340 -12.94 -17.77 -42.20
C GLN A 340 -12.42 -19.20 -42.38
N GLY A 341 -11.65 -19.67 -41.39
CA GLY A 341 -11.31 -21.07 -41.23
C GLY A 341 -12.15 -21.67 -40.11
N GLN A 342 -12.75 -22.85 -40.33
CA GLN A 342 -13.63 -23.46 -39.33
C GLN A 342 -13.60 -24.98 -39.32
N GLY A 343 -13.56 -25.57 -38.11
CA GLY A 343 -13.62 -27.01 -37.95
C GLY A 343 -12.35 -27.69 -38.45
N GLY A 344 -11.24 -27.58 -37.72
CA GLY A 344 -9.98 -28.23 -38.09
C GLY A 344 -10.15 -29.74 -38.24
N GLY A 345 -10.91 -30.33 -37.32
CA GLY A 345 -11.45 -31.68 -37.47
C GLY A 345 -12.75 -31.66 -38.28
N ILE A 346 -13.83 -31.14 -37.68
CA ILE A 346 -15.20 -31.31 -38.17
C ILE A 346 -15.89 -29.95 -38.33
N PHE A 347 -16.45 -29.72 -39.51
CA PHE A 347 -17.40 -28.64 -39.77
C PHE A 347 -18.81 -29.20 -39.96
N ILE A 348 -19.82 -28.55 -39.37
CA ILE A 348 -21.23 -28.95 -39.48
C ILE A 348 -22.12 -27.76 -39.90
N GLY A 349 -22.76 -27.88 -41.06
CA GLY A 349 -23.63 -26.88 -41.69
C GLY A 349 -24.87 -27.49 -42.39
N LEU A 350 -25.90 -27.88 -41.64
CA LEU A 350 -27.15 -28.44 -42.17
C LEU A 350 -28.12 -27.32 -42.60
N ALA A 351 -28.58 -27.36 -43.85
CA ALA A 351 -29.38 -26.29 -44.44
C ALA A 351 -30.76 -26.10 -43.79
N SER A 352 -31.24 -24.85 -43.67
CA SER A 352 -32.39 -24.44 -42.84
C SER A 352 -33.75 -25.12 -43.12
N TRP A 353 -33.95 -25.72 -44.29
CA TRP A 353 -35.26 -26.05 -44.86
C TRP A 353 -35.74 -27.50 -44.67
N TYR A 354 -34.98 -28.37 -43.97
CA TYR A 354 -35.37 -29.75 -43.64
C TYR A 354 -35.87 -29.93 -42.20
N SER A 355 -36.63 -31.01 -41.94
CA SER A 355 -37.38 -31.20 -40.69
C SER A 355 -36.70 -32.06 -39.61
N ASN A 356 -35.61 -32.79 -39.91
CA ASN A 356 -34.89 -33.66 -38.95
C ASN A 356 -33.36 -33.59 -39.17
N LYS A 357 -32.64 -32.89 -38.30
CA LYS A 357 -31.25 -32.43 -38.51
C LYS A 357 -30.35 -32.76 -37.33
N VAL A 358 -30.07 -34.04 -37.14
CA VAL A 358 -29.25 -34.51 -36.04
C VAL A 358 -27.95 -35.12 -36.57
N VAL A 359 -26.82 -34.56 -36.14
CA VAL A 359 -25.52 -35.22 -36.20
C VAL A 359 -25.24 -35.83 -34.84
N LYS A 360 -24.74 -37.07 -34.84
CA LYS A 360 -24.38 -37.79 -33.61
C LYS A 360 -22.89 -38.05 -33.58
N ILE A 361 -22.27 -37.70 -32.45
CA ILE A 361 -20.87 -38.00 -32.17
C ILE A 361 -20.86 -38.77 -30.85
N VAL A 362 -20.50 -40.05 -30.90
CA VAL A 362 -20.63 -40.96 -29.76
C VAL A 362 -19.34 -41.74 -29.61
N ASN A 363 -18.75 -41.69 -28.41
CA ASN A 363 -17.53 -42.43 -28.12
C ASN A 363 -16.41 -42.12 -29.12
N CYS A 364 -16.24 -40.86 -29.49
CA CYS A 364 -15.15 -40.45 -30.39
C CYS A 364 -13.99 -39.82 -29.61
N THR A 365 -12.82 -39.77 -30.23
CA THR A 365 -11.67 -39.00 -29.76
C THR A 365 -11.32 -37.94 -30.81
N ILE A 366 -11.42 -36.66 -30.46
CA ILE A 366 -11.19 -35.50 -31.35
C ILE A 366 -10.06 -34.66 -30.75
N THR A 367 -8.85 -34.73 -31.32
CA THR A 367 -7.66 -34.16 -30.67
C THR A 367 -6.57 -33.73 -31.65
N GLY A 368 -5.74 -32.75 -31.31
CA GLY A 368 -4.66 -32.26 -32.18
C GLY A 368 -5.12 -31.56 -33.47
N ASN A 369 -6.43 -31.33 -33.66
CA ASN A 369 -6.91 -30.70 -34.89
C ASN A 369 -6.74 -29.18 -34.81
N SER A 370 -6.42 -28.53 -35.93
CA SER A 370 -6.11 -27.11 -35.93
C SER A 370 -6.73 -26.33 -37.09
N VAL A 371 -6.99 -25.05 -36.83
CA VAL A 371 -7.49 -24.09 -37.82
C VAL A 371 -6.60 -22.87 -37.83
N VAL A 372 -6.23 -22.40 -39.02
CA VAL A 372 -5.47 -21.16 -39.22
C VAL A 372 -6.21 -20.24 -40.18
N ALA A 373 -6.39 -18.96 -39.79
CA ALA A 373 -7.03 -17.95 -40.64
C ALA A 373 -6.27 -16.62 -40.63
N ASN A 374 -5.82 -16.16 -41.81
CA ASN A 374 -4.94 -14.99 -41.94
C ASN A 374 -5.65 -13.62 -41.99
N GLY A 375 -6.96 -13.50 -41.73
CA GLY A 375 -7.58 -12.16 -41.84
C GLY A 375 -8.91 -11.82 -41.18
N THR A 376 -9.68 -12.75 -40.57
CA THR A 376 -10.82 -12.35 -39.70
C THR A 376 -11.05 -13.23 -38.48
N GLN A 377 -11.30 -14.55 -38.62
CA GLN A 377 -11.60 -15.46 -37.50
C GLN A 377 -11.22 -16.92 -37.81
N SER A 378 -10.56 -17.61 -36.89
CA SER A 378 -10.36 -19.08 -36.89
C SER A 378 -11.10 -19.71 -35.72
N GLN A 379 -11.99 -20.67 -35.99
CA GLN A 379 -12.98 -21.11 -35.01
C GLN A 379 -13.14 -22.63 -34.95
N GLY A 380 -13.14 -23.19 -33.74
CA GLY A 380 -13.44 -24.60 -33.50
C GLY A 380 -12.40 -25.51 -34.13
N GLY A 381 -11.19 -25.56 -33.55
CA GLY A 381 -10.13 -26.47 -33.96
C GLY A 381 -10.62 -27.91 -34.06
N GLY A 382 -11.42 -28.36 -33.09
CA GLY A 382 -12.04 -29.68 -33.12
C GLY A 382 -13.34 -29.69 -33.93
N ILE A 383 -14.33 -28.90 -33.48
CA ILE A 383 -15.68 -28.89 -34.07
C ILE A 383 -16.17 -27.44 -34.27
N ALA A 384 -16.69 -27.13 -35.45
CA ALA A 384 -17.40 -25.87 -35.72
C ALA A 384 -18.83 -26.12 -36.23
N LEU A 385 -19.81 -25.46 -35.63
CA LEU A 385 -21.24 -25.55 -35.99
C LEU A 385 -21.79 -24.19 -36.45
N GLN A 386 -22.34 -24.14 -37.66
CA GLN A 386 -22.91 -22.94 -38.29
C GLN A 386 -24.38 -23.11 -38.73
N ASP A 387 -25.01 -21.99 -39.11
CA ASP A 387 -26.35 -21.86 -39.70
C ASP A 387 -27.55 -22.31 -38.84
N ASN A 388 -27.82 -21.59 -37.74
CA ASN A 388 -29.12 -21.32 -37.07
C ASN A 388 -30.25 -22.39 -36.98
N ALA A 389 -30.02 -23.67 -37.24
CA ALA A 389 -31.07 -24.71 -37.17
C ALA A 389 -30.49 -26.13 -37.12
N GLN A 390 -29.80 -26.52 -36.03
CA GLN A 390 -29.26 -27.87 -35.86
C GLN A 390 -29.24 -28.37 -34.41
N ASP A 391 -29.34 -29.70 -34.26
CA ASP A 391 -29.11 -30.45 -33.02
C ASP A 391 -27.86 -31.33 -33.17
N LEU A 392 -26.76 -31.01 -32.49
CA LEU A 392 -25.68 -31.96 -32.24
C LEU A 392 -26.02 -32.75 -30.97
N ILE A 393 -25.96 -34.08 -31.05
CA ILE A 393 -25.91 -34.95 -29.86
C ILE A 393 -24.48 -35.45 -29.72
N ILE A 394 -23.85 -35.13 -28.59
CA ILE A 394 -22.47 -35.53 -28.28
C ILE A 394 -22.40 -36.07 -26.84
N PHE A 395 -21.93 -37.30 -26.69
CA PHE A 395 -21.68 -37.91 -25.37
C PHE A 395 -20.57 -38.95 -25.43
N ASN A 396 -19.97 -39.24 -24.27
CA ASN A 396 -18.80 -40.12 -24.13
C ASN A 396 -17.64 -39.75 -25.08
N THR A 397 -17.51 -38.49 -25.49
CA THR A 397 -16.51 -38.07 -26.48
C THR A 397 -15.42 -37.24 -25.82
N ILE A 398 -14.17 -37.45 -26.25
CA ILE A 398 -13.02 -36.61 -25.86
C ILE A 398 -12.85 -35.52 -26.93
N VAL A 399 -12.79 -34.26 -26.50
CA VAL A 399 -12.44 -33.10 -27.35
C VAL A 399 -11.40 -32.25 -26.62
N GLN A 400 -10.12 -32.51 -26.90
CA GLN A 400 -8.97 -31.86 -26.23
C GLN A 400 -7.81 -31.60 -27.18
N ASP A 401 -6.97 -30.62 -26.88
CA ASP A 401 -5.76 -30.26 -27.62
C ASP A 401 -6.09 -29.81 -29.05
N ASN A 402 -7.20 -29.10 -29.25
CA ASN A 402 -7.58 -28.59 -30.58
C ASN A 402 -7.33 -27.08 -30.68
N GLY A 403 -6.62 -26.64 -31.72
CA GLY A 403 -6.13 -25.27 -31.86
C GLY A 403 -6.94 -24.39 -32.81
N ALA A 404 -7.25 -23.16 -32.38
CA ALA A 404 -7.73 -22.06 -33.21
C ALA A 404 -7.36 -20.72 -32.55
N ASP A 405 -7.24 -19.63 -33.32
CA ASP A 405 -6.77 -18.33 -32.79
C ASP A 405 -7.81 -17.66 -31.87
N ASP A 406 -9.12 -17.84 -32.12
CA ASP A 406 -10.18 -17.16 -31.35
C ASP A 406 -10.88 -18.07 -30.32
N LYS A 407 -11.16 -19.33 -30.68
CA LYS A 407 -12.01 -20.27 -29.91
C LYS A 407 -11.57 -21.74 -30.13
N PRO A 408 -10.73 -22.32 -29.26
CA PRO A 408 -9.88 -23.47 -29.59
C PRO A 408 -10.64 -24.79 -29.80
N GLY A 409 -11.48 -25.23 -28.85
CA GLY A 409 -12.10 -26.57 -28.90
C GLY A 409 -13.33 -26.71 -29.80
N ILE A 410 -14.48 -26.21 -29.32
CA ILE A 410 -15.79 -26.30 -29.99
C ILE A 410 -16.38 -24.91 -30.21
N PHE A 411 -16.71 -24.59 -31.45
CA PHE A 411 -17.38 -23.35 -31.82
C PHE A 411 -18.83 -23.60 -32.24
N ARG A 412 -19.75 -22.75 -31.76
CA ARG A 412 -21.16 -22.76 -32.17
C ARG A 412 -21.66 -21.35 -32.51
N ASN A 413 -22.43 -21.25 -33.59
CA ASN A 413 -23.15 -20.04 -33.98
C ASN A 413 -24.64 -20.32 -34.20
N GLY A 414 -25.46 -20.08 -33.17
CA GLY A 414 -26.93 -20.20 -33.24
C GLY A 414 -27.51 -21.63 -33.25
N SER A 415 -26.65 -22.66 -33.25
CA SER A 415 -27.03 -24.08 -33.22
C SER A 415 -27.20 -24.63 -31.79
N SER A 416 -28.03 -25.68 -31.65
CA SER A 416 -28.28 -26.40 -30.40
C SER A 416 -27.26 -27.54 -30.24
N ILE A 417 -26.72 -27.69 -29.03
CA ILE A 417 -25.85 -28.81 -28.65
C ILE A 417 -26.48 -29.47 -27.43
N ARG A 418 -26.71 -30.78 -27.53
CA ARG A 418 -27.08 -31.66 -26.43
C ARG A 418 -25.83 -32.46 -26.05
N SER A 419 -25.17 -32.03 -24.98
CA SER A 419 -23.89 -32.55 -24.48
C SER A 419 -24.05 -33.06 -23.06
N ASP A 420 -23.53 -34.25 -22.75
CA ASP A 420 -23.28 -34.72 -21.38
C ASP A 420 -22.28 -35.89 -21.39
N TYR A 421 -21.59 -36.14 -20.28
CA TYR A 421 -20.58 -37.23 -20.14
C TYR A 421 -19.43 -37.19 -21.17
N ASN A 422 -18.99 -35.99 -21.56
CA ASN A 422 -17.83 -35.79 -22.43
C ASN A 422 -16.62 -35.29 -21.65
N ASN A 423 -15.42 -35.42 -22.22
CA ASN A 423 -14.23 -34.72 -21.72
C ASN A 423 -13.92 -33.54 -22.65
N LEU A 424 -14.23 -32.33 -22.21
CA LEU A 424 -14.22 -31.11 -23.02
C LEU A 424 -13.21 -30.12 -22.44
N GLU A 425 -12.19 -29.78 -23.24
CA GLU A 425 -11.29 -28.67 -22.94
C GLU A 425 -12.08 -27.35 -22.85
N ASP A 426 -11.73 -26.49 -21.88
CA ASP A 426 -12.40 -25.22 -21.57
C ASP A 426 -13.89 -25.39 -21.18
N ARG A 427 -14.27 -26.50 -20.55
CA ARG A 427 -15.67 -26.79 -20.15
C ARG A 427 -16.30 -25.63 -19.40
N ALA A 428 -15.55 -24.97 -18.51
CA ALA A 428 -16.03 -23.86 -17.69
C ALA A 428 -16.56 -22.66 -18.51
N LEU A 429 -16.11 -22.51 -19.76
CA LEU A 429 -16.53 -21.46 -20.68
C LEU A 429 -17.77 -21.86 -21.52
N ALA A 430 -18.14 -23.15 -21.53
CA ALA A 430 -19.22 -23.71 -22.32
C ALA A 430 -20.55 -23.78 -21.55
N SER A 431 -21.37 -22.73 -21.64
CA SER A 431 -22.71 -22.67 -21.01
C SER A 431 -23.71 -23.75 -21.46
N TRP A 432 -23.38 -24.52 -22.49
CA TRP A 432 -24.18 -25.61 -23.04
C TRP A 432 -23.66 -27.00 -22.63
N ALA A 433 -22.51 -27.08 -21.95
CA ALA A 433 -21.97 -28.32 -21.45
C ALA A 433 -22.88 -28.91 -20.36
N GLY A 434 -23.00 -30.23 -20.36
CA GLY A 434 -23.71 -31.01 -19.36
C GLY A 434 -23.04 -30.94 -18.00
N ASN A 435 -23.80 -31.29 -16.96
CA ASN A 435 -23.29 -31.29 -15.60
C ASN A 435 -22.33 -32.47 -15.32
N HIS A 436 -22.36 -33.53 -16.13
CA HIS A 436 -21.43 -34.67 -16.04
C HIS A 436 -20.29 -34.59 -17.07
N ASP A 437 -20.24 -33.56 -17.92
CA ASP A 437 -19.04 -33.28 -18.71
C ASP A 437 -17.85 -33.04 -17.74
N ILE A 438 -16.65 -33.47 -18.10
CA ILE A 438 -15.41 -33.32 -17.33
C ILE A 438 -14.39 -32.51 -18.16
N ASP A 439 -13.38 -31.97 -17.47
CA ASP A 439 -12.28 -31.22 -18.09
C ASP A 439 -10.99 -31.65 -17.38
N VAL A 440 -10.47 -32.80 -17.79
CA VAL A 440 -9.32 -33.48 -17.18
C VAL A 440 -8.39 -33.98 -18.28
N PRO A 441 -7.07 -33.99 -18.11
CA PRO A 441 -6.17 -34.52 -19.14
C PRO A 441 -6.56 -35.95 -19.55
N ALA A 442 -6.76 -36.18 -20.85
CA ALA A 442 -7.17 -37.49 -21.35
C ALA A 442 -6.13 -38.60 -21.08
N ASN A 443 -4.85 -38.25 -20.92
CA ASN A 443 -3.73 -39.15 -20.61
C ASN A 443 -3.64 -40.34 -21.58
N PHE A 444 -3.44 -40.03 -22.87
CA PHE A 444 -3.22 -41.02 -23.92
C PHE A 444 -1.88 -41.74 -23.76
N THR A 445 -1.85 -43.03 -24.12
CA THR A 445 -0.65 -43.87 -24.00
C THR A 445 0.50 -43.39 -24.89
N ASN A 446 0.21 -42.97 -26.12
CA ASN A 446 1.21 -42.40 -27.03
C ASN A 446 0.57 -41.62 -28.19
N ALA A 447 0.03 -40.43 -27.91
CA ALA A 447 -0.63 -39.58 -28.91
C ALA A 447 0.26 -39.22 -30.11
N GLY A 448 1.57 -38.99 -29.88
CA GLY A 448 2.54 -38.66 -30.94
C GLY A 448 2.78 -39.78 -31.97
N ASN A 449 2.32 -41.00 -31.69
CA ASN A 449 2.30 -42.12 -32.63
C ASN A 449 0.86 -42.56 -32.98
N TYR A 450 -0.11 -41.64 -32.88
CA TYR A 450 -1.54 -41.87 -33.13
C TYR A 450 -2.18 -42.97 -32.25
N ASN A 451 -1.60 -43.26 -31.08
CA ASN A 451 -2.19 -44.18 -30.11
C ASN A 451 -2.90 -43.40 -29.01
N TYR A 452 -4.22 -43.25 -29.17
CA TYR A 452 -5.10 -42.52 -28.26
C TYR A 452 -5.81 -43.42 -27.24
N SER A 453 -5.29 -44.62 -26.99
CA SER A 453 -5.77 -45.46 -25.86
C SER A 453 -5.44 -44.81 -24.52
N LEU A 454 -6.38 -44.90 -23.57
CA LEU A 454 -6.25 -44.31 -22.24
C LEU A 454 -5.23 -45.07 -21.39
N THR A 455 -4.29 -44.35 -20.77
CA THR A 455 -3.45 -44.93 -19.71
C THR A 455 -4.30 -45.24 -18.48
N ASN A 456 -3.81 -46.12 -17.60
CA ASN A 456 -4.53 -46.46 -16.36
C ASN A 456 -4.75 -45.26 -15.41
N GLY A 457 -4.01 -44.16 -15.58
CA GLY A 457 -4.21 -42.92 -14.81
C GLY A 457 -5.17 -41.93 -15.46
N SER A 458 -5.93 -42.34 -16.48
CA SER A 458 -6.92 -41.48 -17.11
C SER A 458 -8.24 -41.49 -16.34
N PHE A 459 -8.72 -40.30 -15.98
CA PHE A 459 -10.04 -40.13 -15.38
C PHE A 459 -11.19 -40.24 -16.40
N CYS A 460 -10.88 -40.45 -17.69
CA CYS A 460 -11.88 -40.82 -18.69
C CYS A 460 -12.38 -42.27 -18.52
N ILE A 461 -11.65 -43.09 -17.76
CA ILE A 461 -12.00 -44.50 -17.50
C ILE A 461 -13.26 -44.55 -16.61
N GLY A 462 -14.31 -45.21 -17.09
CA GLY A 462 -15.58 -45.36 -16.39
C GLY A 462 -16.42 -44.09 -16.25
N ALA A 463 -15.99 -42.98 -16.86
CA ALA A 463 -16.65 -41.68 -16.71
C ALA A 463 -17.84 -41.46 -17.68
N GLY A 464 -18.06 -42.37 -18.63
CA GLY A 464 -19.14 -42.26 -19.61
C GLY A 464 -20.49 -42.78 -19.10
N ILE A 465 -21.43 -42.89 -20.04
CA ILE A 465 -22.80 -43.39 -19.80
C ILE A 465 -23.24 -44.38 -20.88
N GLY A 466 -24.04 -45.39 -20.53
CA GLY A 466 -24.53 -46.40 -21.49
C GLY A 466 -25.53 -45.87 -22.53
N SER A 467 -26.20 -44.75 -22.26
CA SER A 467 -27.10 -44.10 -23.23
C SER A 467 -27.41 -42.66 -22.84
N TYR A 468 -27.57 -41.79 -23.84
CA TYR A 468 -27.97 -40.39 -23.67
C TYR A 468 -28.94 -39.96 -24.77
N GLU A 469 -30.00 -39.20 -24.46
CA GLU A 469 -30.95 -38.66 -25.44
C GLU A 469 -31.52 -39.73 -26.41
N SER A 470 -31.87 -40.92 -25.89
CA SER A 470 -32.31 -42.09 -26.67
C SER A 470 -31.30 -42.64 -27.69
N THR A 471 -30.02 -42.26 -27.56
CA THR A 471 -28.89 -42.83 -28.30
C THR A 471 -28.07 -43.70 -27.36
N SER A 472 -27.81 -44.94 -27.76
CA SER A 472 -26.99 -45.88 -26.97
C SER A 472 -25.52 -45.69 -27.28
N ALA A 473 -24.65 -45.91 -26.29
CA ALA A 473 -23.23 -46.10 -26.54
C ALA A 473 -23.02 -47.38 -27.38
N PRO A 474 -21.98 -47.45 -28.22
CA PRO A 474 -21.60 -48.69 -28.90
C PRO A 474 -21.27 -49.80 -27.90
N THR A 475 -21.39 -51.05 -28.32
CA THR A 475 -21.10 -52.22 -27.47
C THR A 475 -19.63 -52.62 -27.48
N ASP A 476 -18.86 -52.06 -28.41
CA ASP A 476 -17.44 -52.27 -28.60
C ASP A 476 -16.70 -50.94 -28.70
N ASP A 477 -15.37 -50.96 -28.62
CA ASP A 477 -14.48 -49.83 -28.85
C ASP A 477 -13.90 -49.81 -30.28
N ILE A 478 -13.02 -48.86 -30.60
CA ILE A 478 -12.39 -48.75 -31.93
C ILE A 478 -11.50 -49.95 -32.31
N LEU A 479 -11.06 -50.75 -31.34
CA LEU A 479 -10.30 -51.98 -31.58
C LEU A 479 -11.19 -53.23 -31.58
N GLY A 480 -12.50 -53.07 -31.37
CA GLY A 480 -13.48 -54.16 -31.29
C GLY A 480 -13.53 -54.86 -29.93
N ASN A 481 -12.96 -54.27 -28.86
CA ASN A 481 -13.05 -54.80 -27.50
C ASN A 481 -14.41 -54.49 -26.88
N ASP A 482 -14.91 -55.36 -25.98
CA ASP A 482 -16.19 -55.17 -25.29
C ASP A 482 -16.22 -53.86 -24.48
N ARG A 483 -17.38 -53.18 -24.51
CA ARG A 483 -17.68 -51.93 -23.79
C ARG A 483 -18.96 -52.09 -22.94
N PRO A 484 -18.92 -51.87 -21.61
CA PRO A 484 -17.73 -51.56 -20.82
C PRO A 484 -16.77 -52.75 -20.76
N GLY A 485 -15.49 -52.47 -20.51
CA GLY A 485 -14.42 -53.48 -20.48
C GLY A 485 -14.61 -54.58 -19.43
N SER A 486 -13.65 -55.52 -19.35
CA SER A 486 -13.74 -56.70 -18.45
C SER A 486 -13.88 -56.36 -16.96
N GLY A 487 -13.53 -55.15 -16.54
CA GLY A 487 -13.74 -54.63 -15.19
C GLY A 487 -15.21 -54.33 -14.86
N GLY A 488 -16.09 -54.28 -15.86
CA GLY A 488 -17.47 -53.80 -15.72
C GLY A 488 -17.53 -52.27 -15.54
N GLY A 489 -18.65 -51.75 -15.05
CA GLY A 489 -18.82 -50.31 -14.80
C GLY A 489 -19.57 -49.60 -15.92
N ASN A 490 -19.30 -48.31 -16.07
CA ASN A 490 -19.79 -47.50 -17.19
C ASN A 490 -18.77 -47.50 -18.34
N PRO A 491 -19.18 -47.20 -19.58
CA PRO A 491 -18.24 -47.04 -20.69
C PRO A 491 -17.20 -45.95 -20.44
N ASP A 492 -16.01 -46.11 -21.00
CA ASP A 492 -15.00 -45.05 -21.02
C ASP A 492 -15.40 -43.90 -21.96
N VAL A 493 -15.01 -42.68 -21.60
CA VAL A 493 -15.10 -41.53 -22.49
C VAL A 493 -13.98 -41.63 -23.54
N GLY A 494 -14.34 -41.51 -24.82
CA GLY A 494 -13.43 -41.64 -25.96
C GLY A 494 -13.65 -42.91 -26.79
N ALA A 495 -12.84 -43.05 -27.84
CA ALA A 495 -12.91 -44.14 -28.81
C ALA A 495 -12.39 -45.50 -28.32
N TYR A 496 -11.58 -45.50 -27.27
CA TYR A 496 -10.95 -46.70 -26.70
C TYR A 496 -11.59 -47.06 -25.36
N GLU A 497 -11.62 -48.35 -25.05
CA GLU A 497 -12.04 -48.86 -23.75
C GLU A 497 -10.83 -49.44 -23.01
N ASN A 498 -10.66 -49.08 -21.74
CA ASN A 498 -9.68 -49.63 -20.83
C ASN A 498 -10.25 -50.88 -20.13
N THR A 499 -9.37 -51.76 -19.69
CA THR A 499 -9.76 -52.96 -18.94
C THR A 499 -10.26 -52.67 -17.52
N LEU A 500 -9.91 -51.51 -16.96
CA LEU A 500 -10.30 -51.05 -15.63
C LEU A 500 -11.69 -50.41 -15.67
N ALA A 501 -12.45 -50.54 -14.58
CA ALA A 501 -13.78 -49.94 -14.47
C ALA A 501 -13.76 -48.45 -14.07
N VAL A 502 -12.67 -48.02 -13.42
CA VAL A 502 -12.39 -46.64 -12.98
C VAL A 502 -10.87 -46.53 -12.80
N SER A 503 -10.33 -45.30 -12.90
CA SER A 503 -8.94 -45.03 -12.55
C SER A 503 -8.65 -45.42 -11.08
N PRO A 504 -7.52 -46.09 -10.77
CA PRO A 504 -7.07 -46.35 -9.39
C PRO A 504 -6.32 -45.15 -8.79
N TYR A 505 -6.21 -44.04 -9.50
CA TYR A 505 -5.50 -42.85 -9.01
C TYR A 505 -6.47 -41.90 -8.30
N PRO A 506 -6.08 -41.32 -7.15
CA PRO A 506 -6.87 -40.31 -6.46
C PRO A 506 -7.23 -39.11 -7.33
N ASP A 507 -8.41 -38.55 -7.08
CA ASP A 507 -8.85 -37.30 -7.69
C ASP A 507 -7.81 -36.18 -7.53
N GLN A 508 -7.84 -35.20 -8.43
CA GLN A 508 -6.98 -34.02 -8.32
C GLN A 508 -7.30 -33.23 -7.03
N VAL A 509 -6.27 -32.74 -6.34
CA VAL A 509 -6.45 -31.79 -5.24
C VAL A 509 -6.91 -30.43 -5.79
N VAL A 510 -8.01 -29.90 -5.29
CA VAL A 510 -8.61 -28.65 -5.77
C VAL A 510 -8.57 -27.54 -4.71
N ASN A 511 -8.75 -26.29 -5.16
CA ASN A 511 -8.81 -25.09 -4.31
C ASN A 511 -7.59 -24.89 -3.39
N LEU A 512 -6.39 -25.23 -3.88
CA LEU A 512 -5.14 -24.90 -3.21
C LEU A 512 -5.01 -23.37 -3.08
N MET A 513 -4.80 -22.90 -1.85
CA MET A 513 -4.58 -21.51 -1.47
C MET A 513 -3.28 -21.40 -0.67
N GLY A 514 -2.62 -20.25 -0.75
CA GLY A 514 -1.37 -19.99 -0.05
C GLY A 514 -1.36 -18.62 0.61
N GLN A 515 -1.06 -18.59 1.90
CA GLN A 515 -0.88 -17.38 2.68
C GLN A 515 0.60 -17.18 2.98
N ALA A 516 1.15 -16.03 2.56
CA ALA A 516 2.53 -15.67 2.84
C ALA A 516 2.74 -15.41 4.35
N GLY A 517 3.86 -15.87 4.87
CA GLY A 517 4.39 -15.50 6.19
C GLY A 517 5.89 -15.22 6.11
N HIS A 518 6.47 -14.82 7.25
CA HIS A 518 7.91 -14.52 7.31
C HIS A 518 8.73 -15.81 7.17
N HIS A 519 9.47 -15.91 6.07
CA HIS A 519 10.22 -17.10 5.67
C HIS A 519 9.38 -18.38 5.52
N GLN A 520 8.08 -18.22 5.26
CA GLN A 520 7.17 -19.35 5.15
C GLN A 520 5.96 -19.08 4.25
N ALA A 521 5.31 -20.16 3.83
CA ALA A 521 4.00 -20.15 3.18
C ALA A 521 3.10 -21.17 3.87
N VAL A 522 1.91 -20.73 4.30
CA VAL A 522 0.86 -21.61 4.83
C VAL A 522 -0.07 -21.95 3.68
N LEU A 523 -0.15 -23.23 3.33
CA LEU A 523 -0.94 -23.77 2.25
C LEU A 523 -2.18 -24.45 2.83
N THR A 524 -3.31 -24.33 2.13
CA THR A 524 -4.58 -25.00 2.47
C THR A 524 -5.30 -25.42 1.20
N TRP A 525 -6.05 -26.52 1.23
CA TRP A 525 -6.80 -27.03 0.06
C TRP A 525 -8.09 -27.71 0.51
N ASP A 526 -8.94 -28.12 -0.44
CA ASP A 526 -10.16 -28.88 -0.13
C ASP A 526 -9.85 -30.37 0.07
N ALA A 527 -10.59 -31.02 0.96
CA ALA A 527 -10.47 -32.47 1.19
C ALA A 527 -10.81 -33.25 -0.09
N ASN A 528 -10.02 -34.28 -0.37
CA ASN A 528 -10.22 -35.18 -1.51
C ASN A 528 -11.19 -36.29 -1.07
N ASN A 529 -12.12 -36.66 -1.95
CA ASN A 529 -13.24 -37.55 -1.63
C ASN A 529 -12.98 -39.02 -1.95
N ASP A 530 -11.76 -39.38 -2.37
CA ASP A 530 -11.41 -40.77 -2.62
C ASP A 530 -11.53 -41.62 -1.34
N ALA A 531 -12.15 -42.79 -1.48
CA ALA A 531 -12.52 -43.64 -0.35
C ALA A 531 -11.30 -44.29 0.32
N ASP A 532 -10.19 -44.45 -0.41
CA ASP A 532 -8.95 -45.06 0.07
C ASP A 532 -7.77 -44.06 0.10
N LEU A 533 -8.06 -42.76 0.13
CA LEU A 533 -7.05 -41.71 0.29
C LEU A 533 -6.20 -41.93 1.56
N ASN A 534 -4.87 -41.82 1.43
CA ASN A 534 -3.92 -42.01 2.53
C ASN A 534 -3.33 -40.68 3.01
N ARG A 535 -2.75 -39.89 2.10
CA ARG A 535 -2.01 -38.66 2.42
C ARG A 535 -1.93 -37.71 1.22
N TYR A 536 -1.44 -36.51 1.47
CA TYR A 536 -1.11 -35.51 0.45
C TYR A 536 0.41 -35.29 0.41
N ALA A 537 0.98 -35.12 -0.78
CA ALA A 537 2.36 -34.67 -0.96
C ALA A 537 2.37 -33.22 -1.45
N VAL A 538 3.24 -32.41 -0.85
CA VAL A 538 3.37 -30.98 -1.15
C VAL A 538 4.69 -30.73 -1.85
N TYR A 539 4.63 -30.02 -2.95
CA TYR A 539 5.77 -29.70 -3.80
C TYR A 539 5.99 -28.20 -3.89
N GLN A 540 7.25 -27.81 -4.00
CA GLN A 540 7.70 -26.43 -4.07
C GLN A 540 8.78 -26.26 -5.15
N SER A 541 8.66 -25.19 -5.93
CA SER A 541 9.69 -24.77 -6.88
C SER A 541 9.82 -23.25 -6.93
N VAL A 542 10.94 -22.75 -7.46
CA VAL A 542 11.11 -21.34 -7.84
C VAL A 542 10.88 -21.11 -9.34
N THR A 543 10.58 -22.18 -10.07
CA THR A 543 10.28 -22.16 -11.50
C THR A 543 8.78 -22.36 -11.69
N GLN A 544 8.14 -21.46 -12.44
CA GLN A 544 6.73 -21.57 -12.81
C GLN A 544 6.49 -22.81 -13.68
N ASP A 545 5.29 -23.38 -13.59
CA ASP A 545 4.84 -24.53 -14.39
C ASP A 545 5.71 -25.78 -14.20
N PHE A 546 6.35 -25.93 -13.03
CA PHE A 546 7.22 -27.06 -12.77
C PHE A 546 6.42 -28.37 -12.69
N THR A 547 6.98 -29.45 -13.23
CA THR A 547 6.43 -30.80 -13.03
C THR A 547 6.94 -31.32 -11.68
N PRO A 548 6.06 -31.67 -10.72
CA PRO A 548 6.48 -32.23 -9.45
C PRO A 548 7.39 -33.44 -9.61
N THR A 549 8.55 -33.41 -8.96
CA THR A 549 9.44 -34.56 -8.79
C THR A 549 9.69 -34.81 -7.31
N SER A 550 10.23 -35.99 -6.99
CA SER A 550 10.67 -36.30 -5.62
C SER A 550 11.66 -35.29 -5.02
N ASN A 551 12.39 -34.52 -5.85
CA ASN A 551 13.31 -33.48 -5.39
C ASN A 551 12.60 -32.18 -5.00
N ASP A 552 11.39 -31.95 -5.52
CA ASP A 552 10.59 -30.76 -5.26
C ASP A 552 9.68 -30.94 -4.03
N SER A 553 9.59 -32.17 -3.50
CA SER A 553 8.77 -32.49 -2.33
C SER A 553 9.32 -31.79 -1.08
N VAL A 554 8.46 -31.01 -0.43
CA VAL A 554 8.77 -30.30 0.82
C VAL A 554 8.12 -30.92 2.04
N GLY A 555 7.19 -31.86 1.84
CA GLY A 555 6.60 -32.64 2.92
C GLY A 555 5.34 -33.39 2.49
N GLU A 556 4.86 -34.25 3.39
CA GLU A 556 3.61 -34.97 3.25
C GLU A 556 2.75 -34.77 4.50
N VAL A 557 1.43 -34.76 4.34
CA VAL A 557 0.46 -34.68 5.44
C VAL A 557 -0.62 -35.75 5.29
N ALA A 558 -1.04 -36.35 6.40
CA ALA A 558 -2.06 -37.39 6.38
C ALA A 558 -3.43 -36.81 5.96
N THR A 559 -4.31 -37.66 5.44
CA THR A 559 -5.72 -37.32 5.22
C THR A 559 -6.37 -36.76 6.51
N GLY A 560 -7.24 -35.76 6.38
CA GLY A 560 -7.81 -35.00 7.51
C GLY A 560 -6.94 -33.84 8.01
N THR A 561 -5.83 -33.55 7.32
CA THR A 561 -4.95 -32.41 7.58
C THR A 561 -4.73 -31.64 6.27
N GLU A 562 -5.74 -30.91 5.82
CA GLU A 562 -5.74 -30.16 4.55
C GLU A 562 -4.99 -28.82 4.64
N THR A 563 -3.82 -28.85 5.30
CA THR A 563 -2.94 -27.69 5.46
C THR A 563 -1.48 -28.11 5.59
N PHE A 564 -0.57 -27.27 5.09
CA PHE A 564 0.87 -27.46 5.22
C PHE A 564 1.59 -26.13 5.38
N THR A 565 2.60 -26.06 6.26
CA THR A 565 3.46 -24.87 6.38
C THR A 565 4.83 -25.17 5.79
N ALA A 566 5.11 -24.59 4.62
CA ALA A 566 6.45 -24.60 4.04
C ALA A 566 7.32 -23.55 4.73
N ALA A 567 8.37 -23.98 5.43
CA ALA A 567 9.26 -23.10 6.21
C ALA A 567 10.65 -22.98 5.58
N GLY A 568 11.43 -21.98 6.01
CA GLY A 568 12.80 -21.76 5.54
C GLY A 568 12.88 -21.12 4.15
N LEU A 569 11.80 -20.44 3.73
CA LEU A 569 11.74 -19.73 2.46
C LEU A 569 12.43 -18.38 2.54
N THR A 570 12.90 -17.86 1.41
CA THR A 570 13.48 -16.51 1.32
C THR A 570 12.36 -15.51 1.02
N ASN A 571 12.24 -14.46 1.83
CA ASN A 571 11.26 -13.41 1.56
C ASN A 571 11.56 -12.68 0.25
N GLY A 572 10.50 -12.22 -0.43
CA GLY A 572 10.60 -11.58 -1.74
C GLY A 572 10.89 -12.53 -2.91
N THR A 573 11.16 -13.81 -2.64
CA THR A 573 11.30 -14.84 -3.70
C THR A 573 9.94 -15.46 -3.98
N THR A 574 9.54 -15.55 -5.23
CA THR A 574 8.32 -16.26 -5.62
C THR A 574 8.54 -17.77 -5.55
N TYR A 575 7.69 -18.45 -4.79
CA TYR A 575 7.64 -19.91 -4.75
C TYR A 575 6.32 -20.40 -5.34
N PHE A 576 6.41 -21.41 -6.17
CA PHE A 576 5.28 -22.09 -6.80
C PHE A 576 5.01 -23.38 -6.03
N PHE A 577 3.74 -23.61 -5.67
CA PHE A 577 3.32 -24.78 -4.91
C PHE A 577 2.28 -25.59 -5.66
N LYS A 578 2.40 -26.91 -5.54
CA LYS A 578 1.45 -27.92 -6.03
C LYS A 578 1.25 -28.98 -4.96
N VAL A 579 0.05 -29.56 -4.90
CA VAL A 579 -0.28 -30.63 -3.96
C VAL A 579 -0.89 -31.82 -4.71
N THR A 580 -0.43 -33.02 -4.44
CA THR A 580 -1.01 -34.27 -4.96
C THR A 580 -1.67 -35.06 -3.83
N ALA A 581 -2.61 -35.93 -4.20
CA ALA A 581 -3.23 -36.91 -3.31
C ALA A 581 -2.62 -38.29 -3.57
N ILE A 582 -2.37 -39.07 -2.52
CA ILE A 582 -1.81 -40.42 -2.59
C ILE A 582 -2.72 -41.37 -1.82
N ASP A 583 -3.12 -42.48 -2.43
CA ASP A 583 -3.96 -43.50 -1.80
C ASP A 583 -3.17 -44.53 -0.95
N ASN A 584 -3.89 -45.53 -0.43
CA ASN A 584 -3.33 -46.61 0.37
C ASN A 584 -2.50 -47.62 -0.42
N ASP A 585 -2.70 -47.74 -1.73
CA ASP A 585 -1.95 -48.64 -2.61
C ASP A 585 -0.71 -47.96 -3.21
N GLY A 586 -0.56 -46.66 -2.99
CA GLY A 586 0.58 -45.83 -3.39
C GLY A 586 0.40 -45.16 -4.75
N TYR A 587 -0.81 -45.12 -5.32
CA TYR A 587 -1.08 -44.34 -6.52
C TYR A 587 -1.16 -42.86 -6.16
N GLU A 588 -0.35 -42.06 -6.85
CA GLU A 588 -0.29 -40.61 -6.68
C GLU A 588 -1.07 -39.93 -7.80
N GLY A 589 -2.17 -39.27 -7.43
CA GLY A 589 -3.05 -38.54 -8.33
C GLY A 589 -2.37 -37.32 -8.98
N THR A 590 -3.08 -36.72 -9.93
CA THR A 590 -2.59 -35.50 -10.60
C THR A 590 -2.46 -34.35 -9.61
N SER A 591 -1.42 -33.53 -9.77
CA SER A 591 -1.20 -32.36 -8.92
C SER A 591 -2.31 -31.33 -9.08
N SER A 592 -2.60 -30.59 -8.01
CA SER A 592 -3.43 -29.40 -8.03
C SER A 592 -2.99 -28.39 -9.09
N LEU A 593 -3.87 -27.42 -9.36
CA LEU A 593 -3.43 -26.18 -9.98
C LEU A 593 -2.29 -25.55 -9.18
N GLU A 594 -1.36 -24.93 -9.90
CA GLU A 594 -0.22 -24.25 -9.31
C GLU A 594 -0.67 -22.94 -8.65
N ILE A 595 -0.11 -22.62 -7.49
CA ILE A 595 -0.23 -21.29 -6.89
C ILE A 595 1.15 -20.68 -6.66
N ALA A 596 1.23 -19.36 -6.73
CA ALA A 596 2.43 -18.60 -6.39
C ALA A 596 2.27 -17.92 -5.03
N VAL A 597 3.25 -18.10 -4.14
CA VAL A 597 3.34 -17.39 -2.86
C VAL A 597 4.68 -16.69 -2.78
N ILE A 598 4.67 -15.40 -2.42
CA ILE A 598 5.87 -14.61 -2.14
C ILE A 598 5.93 -14.42 -0.62
N PRO A 599 6.81 -15.16 0.10
CA PRO A 599 7.00 -14.97 1.52
C PRO A 599 7.42 -13.54 1.80
N LYS A 600 6.93 -12.98 2.90
CA LYS A 600 7.24 -11.62 3.29
C LYS A 600 7.13 -11.50 4.79
N TYR A 601 7.87 -10.56 5.35
CA TYR A 601 7.59 -10.13 6.71
C TYR A 601 6.20 -9.47 6.75
N ILE A 602 5.38 -9.87 7.73
CA ILE A 602 3.98 -9.46 7.86
C ILE A 602 3.70 -8.73 9.19
N GLY A 603 4.75 -8.23 9.84
CA GLY A 603 4.65 -7.60 11.15
C GLY A 603 4.38 -8.60 12.29
N PRO A 604 3.75 -8.18 13.40
CA PRO A 604 3.13 -6.86 13.60
C PRO A 604 4.10 -5.74 13.99
N VAL A 605 5.40 -6.04 14.21
CA VAL A 605 6.39 -5.02 14.59
C VAL A 605 7.34 -4.75 13.43
N TRP A 606 7.33 -3.55 12.88
CA TRP A 606 8.17 -3.13 11.77
C TRP A 606 9.39 -2.35 12.28
N TYR A 607 10.58 -2.87 12.01
CA TYR A 607 11.83 -2.30 12.54
C TYR A 607 12.43 -1.27 11.58
N VAL A 608 12.91 -0.17 12.14
CA VAL A 608 13.60 0.90 11.41
C VAL A 608 14.97 1.16 12.05
N ASP A 609 16.03 1.16 11.26
CA ASP A 609 17.42 1.42 11.67
C ASP A 609 17.98 2.62 10.89
N ASP A 610 18.81 3.46 11.51
CA ASP A 610 19.38 4.63 10.82
C ASP A 610 20.49 4.25 9.83
N VAL A 611 21.03 3.03 9.95
CA VAL A 611 22.03 2.45 9.05
C VAL A 611 21.45 1.43 8.07
N GLY A 612 22.06 1.36 6.88
CA GLY A 612 21.76 0.33 5.88
C GLY A 612 20.89 0.82 4.72
N THR A 613 20.12 -0.10 4.14
CA THR A 613 19.19 0.14 3.03
C THR A 613 17.78 -0.22 3.47
N ASN A 614 16.76 0.25 2.73
CA ASN A 614 15.37 -0.05 3.03
C ASN A 614 15.09 -1.55 2.84
N GLY A 615 15.22 -2.33 3.92
CA GLY A 615 15.06 -3.78 3.94
C GLY A 615 13.61 -4.22 3.80
N GLU A 616 13.24 -5.29 4.50
CA GLU A 616 11.86 -5.80 4.52
C GLU A 616 11.11 -5.47 5.82
N GLY A 617 11.77 -4.77 6.76
CA GLY A 617 11.19 -4.33 8.04
C GLY A 617 11.20 -5.39 9.15
N SER A 618 11.88 -6.52 8.95
CA SER A 618 12.12 -7.53 10.00
C SER A 618 13.29 -7.10 10.91
N PRO A 619 13.45 -7.68 12.12
CA PRO A 619 14.57 -7.34 13.00
C PRO A 619 15.95 -7.58 12.36
N THR A 620 16.05 -8.51 11.42
CA THR A 620 17.30 -8.83 10.71
C THR A 620 17.57 -7.94 9.50
N PHE A 621 16.52 -7.41 8.88
CA PHE A 621 16.58 -6.55 7.70
C PHE A 621 15.62 -5.37 7.87
N PRO A 622 15.90 -4.46 8.82
CA PRO A 622 15.03 -3.33 9.11
C PRO A 622 14.92 -2.39 7.91
N PHE A 623 13.86 -1.58 7.90
CA PHE A 623 13.79 -0.42 7.02
C PHE A 623 14.81 0.63 7.46
N ASN A 624 15.23 1.51 6.55
CA ASN A 624 16.00 2.71 6.93
C ASN A 624 15.19 4.00 6.80
N GLN A 625 13.91 3.86 6.45
CA GLN A 625 12.94 4.95 6.31
C GLN A 625 11.73 4.66 7.19
N ILE A 626 11.38 5.59 8.07
CA ILE A 626 10.18 5.49 8.92
C ILE A 626 8.92 5.43 8.05
N GLN A 627 8.85 6.21 6.97
CA GLN A 627 7.70 6.17 6.04
C GLN A 627 7.50 4.78 5.42
N ALA A 628 8.56 4.05 5.09
CA ALA A 628 8.44 2.71 4.50
C ALA A 628 7.87 1.68 5.49
N ALA A 629 8.21 1.82 6.78
CA ALA A 629 7.61 1.02 7.84
C ALA A 629 6.12 1.34 8.00
N ILE A 630 5.75 2.63 7.99
CA ILE A 630 4.36 3.09 8.06
C ILE A 630 3.55 2.59 6.86
N ASP A 631 4.11 2.63 5.65
CA ASP A 631 3.44 2.16 4.43
C ASP A 631 3.12 0.66 4.52
N SER A 632 4.02 -0.13 5.11
CA SER A 632 3.88 -1.58 5.30
C SER A 632 2.96 -1.97 6.46
N ALA A 633 2.87 -1.13 7.50
CA ALA A 633 2.12 -1.41 8.72
C ALA A 633 0.60 -1.38 8.52
N ALA A 634 -0.09 -2.32 9.16
CA ALA A 634 -1.55 -2.38 9.27
C ALA A 634 -2.08 -1.46 10.38
N THR A 635 -3.15 -0.73 10.09
CA THR A 635 -3.80 0.19 11.05
C THR A 635 -4.33 -0.56 12.29
N GLY A 636 -4.17 0.04 13.47
CA GLY A 636 -4.72 -0.40 14.75
C GLY A 636 -4.08 -1.63 15.39
N THR A 637 -3.17 -2.33 14.70
CA THR A 637 -2.57 -3.59 15.19
C THR A 637 -1.05 -3.59 15.14
N ASP A 638 -0.44 -2.87 14.19
CA ASP A 638 1.00 -2.87 14.00
C ASP A 638 1.71 -1.76 14.79
N THR A 639 2.98 -2.01 15.08
CA THR A 639 3.92 -1.10 15.73
C THR A 639 5.10 -0.81 14.81
N VAL A 640 5.51 0.45 14.70
CA VAL A 640 6.77 0.86 14.07
C VAL A 640 7.79 1.05 15.20
N MET A 641 8.76 0.13 15.27
CA MET A 641 9.86 0.15 16.24
C MET A 641 11.08 0.81 15.60
N VAL A 642 11.45 1.99 16.09
CA VAL A 642 12.58 2.76 15.58
C VAL A 642 13.77 2.57 16.52
N LEU A 643 14.87 2.03 16.00
CA LEU A 643 16.08 1.76 16.78
C LEU A 643 16.78 3.08 17.18
N SER A 644 17.79 2.98 18.06
CA SER A 644 18.59 4.14 18.44
C SER A 644 19.44 4.62 17.27
N GLY A 645 19.36 5.90 16.92
CA GLY A 645 20.04 6.46 15.76
C GLY A 645 19.62 7.90 15.46
N THR A 646 20.27 8.50 14.45
CA THR A 646 19.90 9.81 13.91
C THR A 646 19.31 9.63 12.52
N TYR A 647 18.01 9.88 12.40
CA TYR A 647 17.23 9.65 11.19
C TYR A 647 17.16 10.95 10.38
N GLU A 648 17.86 10.96 9.26
CA GLU A 648 17.95 12.06 8.29
C GLU A 648 17.48 11.58 6.91
N GLY A 649 17.23 12.53 6.00
CA GLY A 649 16.94 12.23 4.60
C GLY A 649 15.48 11.83 4.29
N ILE A 650 15.19 11.71 2.98
CA ILE A 650 13.85 11.40 2.46
C ILE A 650 13.30 10.11 3.09
N GLY A 651 12.06 10.17 3.58
CA GLY A 651 11.39 9.05 4.24
C GLY A 651 11.52 9.06 5.77
N ASN A 652 12.32 9.97 6.33
CA ASN A 652 12.50 10.19 7.77
C ASN A 652 12.07 11.61 8.24
N TYR A 653 11.69 12.46 7.29
CA TYR A 653 11.01 13.73 7.49
C TYR A 653 9.81 13.79 6.53
N GLU A 654 8.88 14.72 6.74
CA GLU A 654 7.60 14.82 6.03
C GLU A 654 6.84 13.49 6.06
N ILE A 655 6.74 12.91 7.25
CA ILE A 655 6.11 11.61 7.46
C ILE A 655 4.60 11.79 7.57
N TYR A 656 3.84 11.01 6.80
CA TYR A 656 2.38 11.04 6.76
C TYR A 656 1.79 9.64 6.99
N LEU A 657 0.84 9.54 7.91
CA LEU A 657 0.24 8.26 8.32
C LEU A 657 -0.93 7.80 7.41
N SER A 658 -1.41 8.66 6.50
CA SER A 658 -2.53 8.35 5.60
C SER A 658 -3.77 7.80 6.33
N ALA A 659 -4.14 8.42 7.45
CA ALA A 659 -5.24 8.01 8.34
C ALA A 659 -5.11 6.62 9.00
N LYS A 660 -3.90 6.04 9.06
CA LYS A 660 -3.61 4.84 9.87
C LYS A 660 -3.45 5.23 11.34
N ASP A 661 -4.01 4.42 12.23
CA ASP A 661 -3.70 4.47 13.65
C ASP A 661 -2.52 3.54 13.96
N LEU A 662 -1.39 4.10 14.37
CA LEU A 662 -0.15 3.33 14.60
C LEU A 662 0.51 3.69 15.93
N ILE A 663 1.21 2.71 16.50
CA ILE A 663 2.16 2.94 17.59
C ILE A 663 3.55 3.08 16.96
N ILE A 664 4.12 4.27 17.04
CA ILE A 664 5.48 4.57 16.60
C ILE A 664 6.31 4.81 17.85
N VAL A 665 7.32 3.98 18.09
CA VAL A 665 8.06 3.96 19.36
C VAL A 665 9.55 3.83 19.11
N SER A 666 10.34 4.63 19.83
CA SER A 666 11.78 4.45 19.93
C SER A 666 12.13 3.28 20.84
N GLU A 667 13.12 2.47 20.45
CA GLU A 667 13.67 1.38 21.28
C GLU A 667 14.31 1.90 22.58
N LYS A 668 14.99 3.06 22.53
CA LYS A 668 15.84 3.57 23.63
C LYS A 668 15.45 4.95 24.16
N GLY A 669 14.34 5.51 23.70
CA GLY A 669 13.83 6.81 24.12
C GLY A 669 14.51 8.01 23.45
N ALA A 670 14.04 9.21 23.83
CA ALA A 670 14.33 10.45 23.11
C ALA A 670 15.81 10.83 23.13
N ASP A 671 16.56 10.44 24.17
CA ASP A 671 18.00 10.72 24.29
C ASP A 671 18.85 10.03 23.21
N SER A 672 18.33 8.97 22.58
CA SER A 672 19.08 8.10 21.66
C SER A 672 18.44 7.94 20.28
N THR A 673 17.21 8.41 20.07
CA THR A 673 16.52 8.34 18.77
C THR A 673 16.11 9.74 18.33
N ILE A 674 16.89 10.29 17.41
CA ILE A 674 16.77 11.67 16.94
C ILE A 674 16.24 11.66 15.52
N LEU A 675 15.14 12.36 15.27
CA LEU A 675 14.70 12.72 13.93
C LEU A 675 15.22 14.14 13.66
N SER A 676 16.00 14.28 12.59
CA SER A 676 16.63 15.54 12.19
C SER A 676 16.27 15.87 10.74
N SER A 677 15.67 17.04 10.53
CA SER A 677 15.17 17.49 9.23
C SER A 677 16.04 18.56 8.54
N ASP A 678 17.31 18.69 8.94
CA ASP A 678 18.32 19.57 8.34
C ASP A 678 17.89 21.05 8.16
N ASN A 679 16.96 21.54 8.98
CA ASN A 679 16.37 22.89 8.89
C ASN A 679 15.60 23.16 7.59
N ASN A 680 15.02 22.16 6.95
CA ASN A 680 14.30 22.38 5.67
C ASN A 680 13.01 21.57 5.49
N HIS A 681 12.62 20.76 6.48
CA HIS A 681 11.37 20.00 6.44
C HIS A 681 10.72 19.90 7.82
N ARG A 682 9.42 19.54 7.86
CA ARG A 682 8.77 19.04 9.08
C ARG A 682 9.13 17.58 9.29
N HIS A 683 8.99 17.07 10.51
CA HIS A 683 9.11 15.64 10.79
C HIS A 683 7.82 14.90 10.47
N PHE A 684 6.66 15.38 10.95
CA PHE A 684 5.36 14.74 10.72
C PHE A 684 4.27 15.73 10.32
N GLY A 685 3.41 15.28 9.40
CA GLY A 685 2.12 15.89 9.09
C GLY A 685 0.96 14.95 9.43
N PHE A 686 0.00 15.42 10.22
CA PHE A 686 -1.20 14.66 10.60
C PHE A 686 -2.45 15.30 10.02
N ASP A 687 -3.05 14.66 9.02
CA ASP A 687 -4.34 15.06 8.44
C ASP A 687 -5.53 14.34 9.11
N ASN A 688 -6.74 14.82 8.82
CA ASN A 688 -8.01 14.23 9.26
C ASN A 688 -8.03 12.70 9.13
N GLY A 689 -8.42 12.01 10.22
CA GLY A 689 -8.58 10.55 10.27
C GLY A 689 -7.63 9.83 11.24
N VAL A 690 -6.57 10.50 11.69
CA VAL A 690 -5.68 9.99 12.77
C VAL A 690 -6.34 10.20 14.13
N SER A 691 -6.54 9.12 14.89
CA SER A 691 -7.25 9.12 16.17
C SER A 691 -6.29 9.10 17.38
N PRO A 692 -6.81 9.22 18.62
CA PRO A 692 -6.01 9.06 19.85
C PRO A 692 -5.35 7.69 20.03
N ASN A 693 -5.66 6.69 19.18
CA ASN A 693 -4.94 5.42 19.17
C ASN A 693 -3.55 5.53 18.53
N THR A 694 -3.28 6.61 17.79
CA THR A 694 -1.94 6.89 17.27
C THR A 694 -1.03 7.41 18.38
N LYS A 695 0.05 6.68 18.66
CA LYS A 695 0.98 6.99 19.74
C LYS A 695 2.39 7.17 19.19
N ILE A 696 3.04 8.26 19.54
CA ILE A 696 4.41 8.58 19.15
C ILE A 696 5.23 8.72 20.40
N THR A 697 6.17 7.82 20.63
CA THR A 697 6.82 7.67 21.94
C THR A 697 8.34 7.67 21.85
N GLY A 698 8.98 8.55 22.62
CA GLY A 698 10.43 8.48 22.87
C GLY A 698 11.30 9.04 21.76
N PHE A 699 10.90 10.14 21.11
CA PHE A 699 11.69 10.74 20.01
C PHE A 699 12.18 12.13 20.36
N THR A 700 13.40 12.46 19.95
CA THR A 700 13.85 13.85 19.83
C THR A 700 13.59 14.34 18.41
N PHE A 701 12.77 15.38 18.26
CA PHE A 701 12.51 16.10 17.03
C PHE A 701 13.34 17.37 16.99
N LYS A 702 14.30 17.41 16.06
CA LYS A 702 15.32 18.46 16.03
C LYS A 702 15.47 19.11 14.67
N ASN A 703 15.69 20.42 14.64
CA ASN A 703 15.97 21.16 13.39
C ASN A 703 14.83 21.06 12.35
N GLY A 704 13.58 20.97 12.82
CA GLY A 704 12.35 21.12 12.03
C GLY A 704 12.22 22.52 11.48
N ASN A 705 12.09 22.70 10.17
CA ASN A 705 11.77 24.00 9.57
C ASN A 705 11.15 23.83 8.19
N GLN A 706 9.93 24.30 7.97
CA GLN A 706 9.21 24.04 6.72
C GLN A 706 9.53 25.02 5.57
N GLY A 707 10.50 25.92 5.72
CA GLY A 707 10.90 26.86 4.66
C GLY A 707 9.77 27.79 4.18
N ASN A 708 10.03 28.51 3.09
CA ASN A 708 9.31 29.75 2.70
C ASN A 708 7.84 29.61 2.23
N ASN A 709 7.21 28.43 2.26
CA ASN A 709 5.90 28.22 1.62
C ASN A 709 4.75 27.86 2.57
N ASP A 710 5.03 27.49 3.82
CA ASP A 710 4.01 27.07 4.77
C ASP A 710 4.42 27.54 6.17
N THR A 711 3.50 28.22 6.84
CA THR A 711 3.84 29.11 7.96
C THR A 711 3.61 28.44 9.32
N TYR A 712 3.40 27.12 9.38
CA TYR A 712 2.86 26.44 10.56
C TYR A 712 3.63 25.16 10.93
N GLY A 713 4.12 25.10 12.17
CA GLY A 713 4.61 23.88 12.81
C GLY A 713 5.95 23.42 12.27
N GLY A 714 7.06 23.89 12.85
CA GLY A 714 8.40 23.61 12.28
C GLY A 714 8.77 22.13 12.28
N SER A 715 8.34 21.39 13.31
CA SER A 715 8.50 19.93 13.39
C SER A 715 7.23 19.16 13.08
N ILE A 716 6.09 19.57 13.63
CA ILE A 716 4.84 18.84 13.56
C ILE A 716 3.74 19.77 13.09
N TRP A 717 3.00 19.32 12.08
CA TRP A 717 1.76 19.96 11.66
C TRP A 717 0.59 19.02 11.89
N ILE A 718 -0.41 19.46 12.65
CA ILE A 718 -1.61 18.71 13.01
C ILE A 718 -2.83 19.43 12.46
N ASN A 719 -3.66 18.70 11.75
CA ASN A 719 -4.76 19.24 10.99
C ASN A 719 -6.04 18.39 11.21
N GLY A 720 -6.85 18.78 12.21
CA GLY A 720 -8.06 18.05 12.61
C GLY A 720 -7.83 16.60 13.12
N ALA A 721 -6.58 16.23 13.40
CA ALA A 721 -6.16 14.92 13.89
C ALA A 721 -5.92 14.91 15.42
N SER A 722 -5.86 13.72 16.02
CA SER A 722 -5.71 13.56 17.48
C SER A 722 -4.54 12.66 17.94
N PRO A 723 -3.32 12.76 17.37
CA PRO A 723 -2.19 11.92 17.79
C PRO A 723 -1.78 12.18 19.26
N GLN A 724 -1.22 11.17 19.92
CA GLN A 724 -0.76 11.25 21.30
C GLN A 724 0.77 11.10 21.36
N PHE A 725 1.48 12.09 21.91
CA PHE A 725 2.94 12.11 22.04
C PHE A 725 3.35 11.81 23.49
N PHE A 726 4.30 10.89 23.67
CA PHE A 726 4.78 10.46 24.98
C PHE A 726 6.30 10.54 25.06
N ASN A 727 6.85 11.17 26.10
CA ASN A 727 8.29 11.19 26.35
C ASN A 727 9.10 11.73 25.15
N CYS A 728 8.58 12.74 24.45
CA CYS A 728 9.21 13.31 23.26
C CYS A 728 9.90 14.64 23.59
N ILE A 729 10.99 14.93 22.91
CA ILE A 729 11.72 16.20 23.02
C ILE A 729 11.59 16.94 21.68
N PHE A 730 11.10 18.17 21.69
CA PHE A 730 11.06 19.06 20.54
C PHE A 730 12.08 20.16 20.78
N THR A 731 13.15 20.19 19.99
CA THR A 731 14.22 21.17 20.19
C THR A 731 14.73 21.81 18.91
N GLN A 732 15.05 23.11 18.96
CA GLN A 732 15.66 23.84 17.85
C GLN A 732 14.83 23.74 16.56
N ASN A 733 13.50 23.73 16.69
CA ASN A 733 12.60 23.77 15.54
C ASN A 733 12.14 25.21 15.28
N GLU A 734 11.96 25.56 14.01
CA GLU A 734 11.64 26.90 13.54
C GLU A 734 10.47 26.92 12.55
N ALA A 735 9.53 27.85 12.70
CA ALA A 735 8.46 28.14 11.74
C ALA A 735 8.01 29.60 11.87
N GLU A 736 7.06 30.07 11.07
CA GLU A 736 6.44 31.38 11.34
C GLU A 736 5.45 31.31 12.52
N ASN A 737 4.76 30.19 12.69
CA ASN A 737 3.79 29.93 13.75
C ASN A 737 3.99 28.53 14.33
N GLY A 738 4.17 28.42 15.65
CA GLY A 738 4.41 27.13 16.30
C GLY A 738 5.78 26.58 15.91
N GLY A 739 6.86 27.11 16.50
CA GLY A 739 8.22 26.73 16.12
C GLY A 739 8.44 25.21 16.12
N ALA A 740 7.84 24.48 17.06
CA ALA A 740 7.79 23.01 17.03
C ALA A 740 6.50 22.47 16.44
N VAL A 741 5.33 22.87 16.96
CA VAL A 741 4.05 22.22 16.66
C VAL A 741 3.00 23.25 16.29
N ALA A 742 2.25 22.98 15.22
CA ALA A 742 1.03 23.72 14.92
C ALA A 742 -0.19 22.79 14.88
N VAL A 743 -1.26 23.19 15.56
CA VAL A 743 -2.56 22.51 15.58
C VAL A 743 -3.59 23.41 14.90
N MET A 744 -4.14 22.95 13.77
CA MET A 744 -5.04 23.72 12.93
C MET A 744 -6.40 23.03 12.72
N TRP A 745 -7.41 23.88 12.49
CA TRP A 745 -8.80 23.53 12.13
C TRP A 745 -9.56 22.77 13.24
N SER A 746 -10.90 22.73 13.14
CA SER A 746 -11.78 22.29 14.23
C SER A 746 -11.86 20.76 14.39
N GLY A 747 -11.70 20.25 15.61
CA GLY A 747 -12.12 18.89 16.00
C GLY A 747 -11.02 17.89 16.39
N GLY A 748 -9.74 18.24 16.22
CA GLY A 748 -8.60 17.43 16.64
C GLY A 748 -8.24 17.63 18.12
N LEU A 749 -7.94 16.54 18.83
CA LEU A 749 -7.55 16.53 20.24
C LEU A 749 -6.18 15.86 20.44
N PRO A 750 -5.08 16.43 19.91
CA PRO A 750 -3.76 15.92 20.21
C PRO A 750 -3.45 16.00 21.71
N GLY A 751 -2.66 15.05 22.21
CA GLY A 751 -2.22 15.00 23.60
C GLY A 751 -0.70 14.89 23.69
N PHE A 752 -0.11 15.57 24.66
CA PHE A 752 1.32 15.58 24.93
C PHE A 752 1.55 15.20 26.39
N TYR A 753 2.35 14.16 26.62
CA TYR A 753 2.58 13.58 27.93
C TYR A 753 4.08 13.41 28.15
N ASN A 754 4.61 13.99 29.23
CA ASN A 754 6.05 13.96 29.53
C ASN A 754 6.92 14.52 28.38
N CYS A 755 6.40 15.52 27.65
CA CYS A 755 7.11 16.08 26.50
C CYS A 755 7.89 17.34 26.91
N VAL A 756 9.06 17.55 26.29
CA VAL A 756 9.89 18.74 26.50
C VAL A 756 9.94 19.54 25.20
N PHE A 757 9.63 20.82 25.27
CA PHE A 757 9.75 21.79 24.18
C PHE A 757 10.81 22.81 24.59
N THR A 758 12.00 22.71 23.99
CA THR A 758 13.14 23.56 24.35
C THR A 758 13.77 24.25 23.15
N ASP A 759 14.03 25.55 23.26
CA ASP A 759 14.73 26.33 22.22
C ASP A 759 14.04 26.29 20.83
N ASN A 760 12.71 26.22 20.78
CA ASN A 760 11.97 26.33 19.52
C ASN A 760 11.63 27.80 19.24
N VAL A 761 11.64 28.18 17.97
CA VAL A 761 11.50 29.59 17.55
C VAL A 761 10.38 29.76 16.52
N ALA A 762 9.44 30.65 16.79
CA ALA A 762 8.52 31.15 15.76
C ALA A 762 9.02 32.51 15.25
N SER A 763 9.47 32.61 14.00
CA SER A 763 10.08 33.82 13.45
C SER A 763 9.36 34.32 12.20
N ASN A 764 8.96 35.60 12.18
CA ASN A 764 8.41 36.26 11.00
C ASN A 764 8.95 37.69 10.86
N THR A 765 9.90 37.88 9.94
CA THR A 765 10.56 39.18 9.70
C THR A 765 9.73 40.17 8.88
N ASN A 766 8.53 39.78 8.43
CA ASN A 766 7.67 40.63 7.58
C ASN A 766 6.26 40.85 8.14
N GLY A 767 5.90 40.19 9.23
CA GLY A 767 4.55 40.24 9.80
C GLY A 767 4.52 39.81 11.26
N GLU A 768 3.44 39.14 11.65
CA GLU A 768 3.21 38.63 12.99
C GLU A 768 3.70 37.17 13.10
N ALA A 769 4.10 36.75 14.30
CA ALA A 769 4.45 35.37 14.62
C ALA A 769 3.77 34.95 15.93
N TYR A 770 3.47 33.66 16.03
CA TYR A 770 2.57 33.12 17.03
C TYR A 770 3.09 31.80 17.61
N GLY A 771 3.21 31.70 18.94
CA GLY A 771 3.55 30.45 19.64
C GLY A 771 4.98 29.95 19.37
N GLY A 772 5.94 30.27 20.23
CA GLY A 772 7.35 29.94 19.98
C GLY A 772 7.62 28.44 19.92
N ALA A 773 6.97 27.65 20.77
CA ALA A 773 6.92 26.20 20.66
C ALA A 773 5.67 25.73 19.92
N VAL A 774 4.50 26.18 20.37
CA VAL A 774 3.22 25.59 19.95
C VAL A 774 2.22 26.66 19.54
N PHE A 775 1.61 26.48 18.37
CA PHE A 775 0.53 27.30 17.86
C PHE A 775 -0.75 26.49 17.76
N ILE A 776 -1.82 26.92 18.45
CA ILE A 776 -3.12 26.24 18.45
C ILE A 776 -4.16 27.20 17.89
N ALA A 777 -4.66 26.91 16.68
CA ALA A 777 -5.67 27.71 16.00
C ALA A 777 -6.84 26.84 15.50
N GLY A 778 -8.00 26.95 16.15
CA GLY A 778 -9.21 26.28 15.69
C GLY A 778 -10.22 26.02 16.80
N PHE A 779 -11.49 26.26 16.50
CA PHE A 779 -12.60 26.01 17.42
C PHE A 779 -12.77 24.51 17.68
N ASN A 780 -12.63 24.09 18.92
CA ASN A 780 -13.00 22.74 19.32
C ASN A 780 -14.48 22.74 19.72
N ASN A 781 -15.36 22.32 18.81
CA ASN A 781 -16.79 22.07 19.08
C ASN A 781 -17.05 20.87 20.02
N VAL A 782 -15.99 20.31 20.59
CA VAL A 782 -15.99 19.15 21.48
C VAL A 782 -15.72 19.62 22.91
N ASN A 783 -16.39 19.02 23.90
CA ASN A 783 -16.27 19.42 25.31
C ASN A 783 -14.86 19.19 25.90
N ASN A 784 -14.00 18.43 25.24
CA ASN A 784 -12.70 18.00 25.76
C ASN A 784 -11.57 18.94 25.33
N PRO A 785 -10.58 19.21 26.20
CA PRO A 785 -9.43 20.06 25.89
C PRO A 785 -8.29 19.29 25.18
N ILE A 786 -7.44 20.02 24.46
CA ILE A 786 -6.08 19.55 24.11
C ILE A 786 -5.28 19.44 25.41
N GLN A 787 -4.53 18.35 25.59
CA GLN A 787 -3.88 18.04 26.87
C GLN A 787 -2.36 18.19 26.77
N PHE A 788 -1.79 18.95 27.71
CA PHE A 788 -0.38 18.94 28.03
C PHE A 788 -0.26 18.47 29.48
N ILE A 789 0.29 17.27 29.68
CA ILE A 789 0.45 16.65 30.99
C ILE A 789 1.93 16.37 31.22
N ASN A 790 2.48 16.82 32.35
CA ASN A 790 3.90 16.67 32.69
C ASN A 790 4.83 17.25 31.61
N CYS A 791 4.43 18.34 30.94
CA CYS A 791 5.20 18.91 29.85
C CYS A 791 6.03 20.11 30.30
N THR A 792 7.23 20.24 29.72
CA THR A 792 8.13 21.38 29.96
C THR A 792 8.27 22.22 28.70
N PHE A 793 8.12 23.54 28.83
CA PHE A 793 8.36 24.54 27.80
C PHE A 793 9.43 25.49 28.30
N ASP A 794 10.67 25.31 27.83
CA ASP A 794 11.84 26.04 28.30
C ASP A 794 12.52 26.79 27.15
N GLY A 795 12.77 28.09 27.31
CA GLY A 795 13.59 28.84 26.36
C GLY A 795 13.03 28.98 24.94
N ASN A 796 11.72 28.79 24.72
CA ASN A 796 11.11 28.96 23.39
C ASN A 796 10.89 30.45 23.10
N ALA A 797 10.93 30.84 21.83
CA ALA A 797 10.89 32.23 21.44
C ALA A 797 9.94 32.53 20.27
N VAL A 798 9.31 33.69 20.29
CA VAL A 798 8.64 34.31 19.15
C VAL A 798 9.42 35.57 18.76
N GLU A 799 9.80 35.69 17.49
CA GLU A 799 10.50 36.85 16.92
C GLU A 799 9.71 37.39 15.73
N ALA A 800 8.94 38.47 15.93
CA ALA A 800 8.09 39.03 14.90
C ALA A 800 8.49 40.47 14.56
N ARG A 801 8.37 40.85 13.28
CA ARG A 801 8.50 42.25 12.89
C ARG A 801 7.36 43.09 13.46
N ASN A 802 6.13 42.59 13.37
CA ASN A 802 4.94 43.23 13.92
C ASN A 802 4.66 42.65 15.33
N SER A 803 3.45 42.15 15.58
CA SER A 803 3.09 41.54 16.86
C SER A 803 3.74 40.17 17.08
N ALA A 804 4.30 39.95 18.27
CA ALA A 804 4.78 38.65 18.74
C ALA A 804 3.86 38.15 19.86
N LYS A 805 3.29 36.94 19.73
CA LYS A 805 2.25 36.44 20.64
C LYS A 805 2.56 35.05 21.16
N GLY A 806 2.67 34.88 22.48
CA GLY A 806 2.83 33.57 23.13
C GLY A 806 4.24 33.02 22.96
N GLY A 807 5.20 33.48 23.76
CA GLY A 807 6.61 33.06 23.62
C GLY A 807 6.79 31.54 23.73
N ALA A 808 5.98 30.85 24.54
CA ALA A 808 5.86 29.40 24.50
C ALA A 808 4.71 28.96 23.59
N ILE A 809 3.49 29.41 23.89
CA ILE A 809 2.27 28.86 23.30
C ILE A 809 1.27 29.96 22.97
N TYR A 810 0.73 29.91 21.75
CA TYR A 810 -0.46 30.65 21.36
C TYR A 810 -1.69 29.73 21.36
N ILE A 811 -2.77 30.16 22.01
CA ILE A 811 -3.96 29.35 22.27
C ILE A 811 -5.23 30.04 21.75
N ASN A 812 -5.86 29.43 20.76
CA ASN A 812 -7.23 29.75 20.33
C ASN A 812 -8.08 28.47 20.29
N SER A 813 -8.20 27.82 21.46
CA SER A 813 -9.03 26.63 21.71
C SER A 813 -9.08 26.28 23.21
N ARG A 814 -9.77 25.18 23.56
CA ARG A 814 -9.71 24.56 24.90
C ARG A 814 -8.38 23.82 25.12
N VAL A 815 -7.65 24.18 26.18
CA VAL A 815 -6.36 23.55 26.53
C VAL A 815 -6.29 23.30 28.03
N ALA A 816 -5.80 22.12 28.42
CA ALA A 816 -5.56 21.77 29.81
C ALA A 816 -4.06 21.51 30.02
N PHE A 817 -3.46 22.31 30.90
CA PHE A 817 -2.12 22.10 31.44
C PHE A 817 -2.25 21.44 32.80
N GLU A 818 -1.65 20.26 32.94
CA GLU A 818 -1.58 19.53 34.19
C GLU A 818 -0.11 19.22 34.48
N ASN A 819 0.39 19.68 35.63
CA ASN A 819 1.75 19.40 36.08
C ASN A 819 2.84 19.87 35.10
N CYS A 820 2.65 21.04 34.50
CA CYS A 820 3.53 21.57 33.46
C CYS A 820 4.49 22.65 33.99
N LEU A 821 5.64 22.80 33.33
CA LEU A 821 6.62 23.84 33.59
C LEU A 821 6.76 24.74 32.35
N ILE A 822 6.43 26.03 32.44
CA ILE A 822 6.47 27.00 31.34
C ILE A 822 7.40 28.14 31.74
N VAL A 823 8.65 28.06 31.31
CA VAL A 823 9.72 28.89 31.84
C VAL A 823 10.67 29.45 30.78
N ASN A 824 11.26 30.61 31.05
CA ASN A 824 12.28 31.23 30.20
C ASN A 824 11.84 31.52 28.75
N ASN A 825 10.54 31.51 28.45
CA ASN A 825 10.05 31.73 27.09
C ASN A 825 9.98 33.23 26.78
N LYS A 826 10.09 33.60 25.50
CA LYS A 826 10.26 35.00 25.09
C LYS A 826 9.39 35.37 23.90
N ALA A 827 8.62 36.46 24.00
CA ALA A 827 7.96 37.10 22.87
C ALA A 827 8.68 38.41 22.53
N THR A 828 9.18 38.56 21.30
CA THR A 828 9.92 39.74 20.83
C THR A 828 9.26 40.35 19.59
N ALA A 829 8.65 41.53 19.75
CA ALA A 829 8.08 42.33 18.66
C ALA A 829 9.10 43.35 18.11
N GLY A 830 8.92 43.80 16.87
CA GLY A 830 9.85 44.73 16.23
C GLY A 830 11.19 44.10 15.84
N TYR A 831 11.23 42.79 15.57
CA TYR A 831 12.45 42.07 15.17
C TYR A 831 12.78 42.24 13.66
N PRO A 832 14.06 42.38 13.27
CA PRO A 832 15.23 42.50 14.14
C PRO A 832 15.43 43.91 14.72
N ASN A 833 14.75 44.97 14.23
CA ASN A 833 14.76 46.35 14.78
C ASN A 833 13.72 47.26 14.07
N PHE A 834 12.43 47.18 14.41
CA PHE A 834 11.34 47.97 13.82
C PHE A 834 10.52 48.73 14.89
N TRP A 835 9.91 49.86 14.52
CA TRP A 835 9.23 50.77 15.45
C TRP A 835 7.70 50.57 15.46
N GLY A 836 7.08 50.50 16.64
CA GLY A 836 5.63 50.66 16.83
C GLY A 836 4.78 49.37 16.94
N GLU A 837 5.36 48.28 17.46
CA GLU A 837 4.78 46.92 17.40
C GLU A 837 4.73 46.25 18.78
N THR A 838 3.78 45.33 19.03
CA THR A 838 3.45 44.87 20.40
C THR A 838 3.80 43.40 20.67
N ALA A 839 4.45 43.12 21.79
CA ALA A 839 4.68 41.75 22.27
C ALA A 839 3.68 41.39 23.37
N TYR A 840 3.07 40.21 23.27
CA TYR A 840 2.04 39.74 24.17
C TYR A 840 2.36 38.34 24.69
N GLY A 841 2.22 38.11 26.00
CA GLY A 841 2.25 36.75 26.55
C GLY A 841 3.61 36.09 26.39
N GLY A 842 4.61 36.47 27.20
CA GLY A 842 5.96 35.88 27.09
C GLY A 842 5.97 34.36 27.28
N GLY A 843 5.05 33.81 28.08
CA GLY A 843 4.76 32.38 28.15
C GLY A 843 3.57 32.01 27.29
N LEU A 844 2.37 32.44 27.70
CA LEU A 844 1.10 32.06 27.11
C LEU A 844 0.36 33.28 26.52
N TYR A 845 -0.15 33.12 25.30
CA TYR A 845 -1.15 34.02 24.73
C TYR A 845 -2.46 33.26 24.52
N ILE A 846 -3.55 33.75 25.10
CA ILE A 846 -4.86 33.10 25.07
C ILE A 846 -5.85 34.03 24.36
N GLN A 847 -6.41 33.58 23.25
CA GLN A 847 -7.43 34.29 22.49
C GLN A 847 -8.52 33.34 22.02
N ILE A 848 -9.72 33.42 22.60
CA ILE A 848 -10.84 32.53 22.30
C ILE A 848 -11.93 33.31 21.53
N ASP A 849 -12.14 32.98 20.25
CA ASP A 849 -13.04 33.73 19.36
C ASP A 849 -14.56 33.49 19.60
N ILE A 850 -15.36 34.47 19.17
CA ILE A 850 -16.82 34.71 19.37
C ILE A 850 -17.80 33.54 19.14
N ASN A 851 -17.39 32.44 18.49
CA ASN A 851 -18.26 31.30 18.20
C ASN A 851 -18.16 30.16 19.23
N GLY A 852 -17.15 30.18 20.12
CA GLY A 852 -16.86 29.13 21.10
C GLY A 852 -17.39 29.43 22.50
N SER A 853 -18.71 29.57 22.68
CA SER A 853 -19.30 29.89 23.99
C SER A 853 -18.85 28.87 25.06
N GLY A 854 -17.96 29.28 25.97
CA GLY A 854 -17.54 28.50 27.14
C GLY A 854 -16.27 27.65 26.99
N GLU A 855 -15.37 27.96 26.05
CA GLU A 855 -14.02 27.35 26.02
C GLU A 855 -13.20 27.79 27.26
N ILE A 856 -12.46 26.84 27.84
CA ILE A 856 -11.70 26.99 29.10
C ILE A 856 -10.24 26.64 28.82
N VAL A 857 -9.32 27.50 29.28
CA VAL A 857 -7.92 27.13 29.46
C VAL A 857 -7.68 26.89 30.96
N SER A 858 -7.16 25.72 31.32
CA SER A 858 -6.92 25.35 32.72
C SER A 858 -5.45 25.11 33.01
N LEU A 859 -4.94 25.66 34.12
CA LEU A 859 -3.61 25.39 34.66
C LEU A 859 -3.78 24.72 36.03
N VAL A 860 -3.37 23.45 36.12
CA VAL A 860 -3.42 22.66 37.34
C VAL A 860 -2.00 22.25 37.71
N ASN A 861 -1.55 22.56 38.92
CA ASN A 861 -0.20 22.24 39.39
C ASN A 861 0.89 22.66 38.38
N THR A 862 0.71 23.82 37.76
CA THR A 862 1.59 24.32 36.69
C THR A 862 2.42 25.49 37.21
N THR A 863 3.68 25.57 36.80
CA THR A 863 4.58 26.71 37.11
C THR A 863 4.84 27.52 35.84
N VAL A 864 4.49 28.81 35.86
CA VAL A 864 4.76 29.78 34.78
C VAL A 864 5.70 30.86 35.30
N ALA A 865 7.00 30.78 34.98
CA ALA A 865 7.99 31.65 35.59
C ALA A 865 9.09 32.15 34.63
N ASN A 866 9.62 33.34 34.89
CA ASN A 866 10.71 33.95 34.11
C ASN A 866 10.46 34.03 32.59
N ASN A 867 9.20 34.10 32.17
CA ASN A 867 8.87 34.37 30.78
C ASN A 867 8.92 35.88 30.51
N SER A 868 9.15 36.28 29.27
CA SER A 868 9.37 37.69 28.92
C SER A 868 8.68 38.15 27.64
N ALA A 869 8.08 39.34 27.67
CA ALA A 869 7.56 40.06 26.52
C ALA A 869 8.39 41.33 26.27
N MET A 870 8.92 41.50 25.06
CA MET A 870 9.87 42.57 24.70
C MET A 870 9.56 43.18 23.33
N TYR A 871 9.91 44.44 23.10
CA TYR A 871 9.79 45.10 21.79
C TYR A 871 11.08 45.85 21.40
N GLY A 872 11.34 45.98 20.10
CA GLY A 872 12.55 46.59 19.53
C GLY A 872 12.60 48.12 19.47
N GLY A 873 11.47 48.82 19.66
CA GLY A 873 11.39 50.28 19.80
C GLY A 873 9.99 50.87 19.58
N GLY A 874 9.55 51.84 20.39
CA GLY A 874 8.30 52.59 20.22
C GLY A 874 6.95 51.82 20.29
N GLY A 875 6.94 50.53 20.63
CA GLY A 875 5.74 49.70 20.81
C GLY A 875 5.45 49.37 22.27
N GLU A 876 4.58 48.39 22.52
CA GLU A 876 4.15 47.96 23.86
C GLU A 876 4.61 46.50 24.13
N SER A 877 4.74 46.14 25.40
CA SER A 877 4.99 44.76 25.85
C SER A 877 4.06 44.47 27.00
N ILE A 878 3.28 43.41 26.89
CA ILE A 878 2.11 43.20 27.75
C ILE A 878 2.02 41.71 28.14
N GLY A 879 1.71 41.42 29.40
CA GLY A 879 1.60 40.07 29.95
C GLY A 879 2.88 39.26 29.78
N GLY A 880 3.94 39.57 30.52
CA GLY A 880 5.21 38.84 30.49
C GLY A 880 5.07 37.33 30.69
N GLY A 881 4.10 36.89 31.52
CA GLY A 881 3.77 35.48 31.72
C GLY A 881 2.61 35.04 30.83
N ILE A 882 1.42 35.55 31.14
CA ILE A 882 0.15 35.17 30.49
C ILE A 882 -0.53 36.45 29.99
N TYR A 883 -0.92 36.45 28.72
CA TYR A 883 -1.82 37.46 28.16
C TYR A 883 -3.11 36.79 27.69
N ILE A 884 -4.26 37.35 28.07
CA ILE A 884 -5.56 36.88 27.59
C ILE A 884 -6.33 38.02 26.92
N ASP A 885 -6.90 37.73 25.75
CA ASP A 885 -7.70 38.67 24.95
C ASP A 885 -8.96 37.98 24.40
N GLY A 886 -10.05 38.72 24.32
CA GLY A 886 -11.33 38.17 23.93
C GLY A 886 -12.29 39.14 23.31
N TRP A 887 -13.30 38.60 22.64
CA TRP A 887 -14.51 39.34 22.29
C TRP A 887 -15.54 39.12 23.40
N PRO A 888 -16.44 40.10 23.67
CA PRO A 888 -17.31 40.06 24.85
C PRO A 888 -18.29 38.88 24.79
N ASN A 889 -17.90 37.71 25.34
CA ASN A 889 -18.73 36.54 25.67
C ASN A 889 -17.87 35.40 26.31
N ASN A 890 -17.81 35.33 27.65
CA ASN A 890 -17.63 34.10 28.44
C ASN A 890 -16.31 33.28 28.29
N GLN A 891 -15.15 33.91 28.06
CA GLN A 891 -13.85 33.23 28.16
C GLN A 891 -13.48 32.92 29.63
N LYS A 892 -12.84 31.76 29.89
CA LYS A 892 -12.42 31.36 31.23
C LYS A 892 -10.96 30.89 31.28
N LEU A 893 -10.14 31.56 32.09
CA LEU A 893 -8.88 31.01 32.60
C LEU A 893 -9.16 30.44 34.00
N GLU A 894 -8.91 29.15 34.18
CA GLU A 894 -9.08 28.46 35.46
C GLU A 894 -7.71 27.99 35.99
N MET A 895 -7.34 28.40 37.20
CA MET A 895 -6.03 28.12 37.79
C MET A 895 -6.17 27.46 39.16
N PHE A 896 -5.51 26.34 39.35
CA PHE A 896 -5.54 25.55 40.58
C PHE A 896 -4.15 25.03 40.94
N ASN A 897 -3.76 25.15 42.20
CA ASN A 897 -2.48 24.68 42.71
C ASN A 897 -1.25 25.17 41.92
N SER A 898 -1.31 26.32 41.26
CA SER A 898 -0.30 26.76 40.28
C SER A 898 0.52 27.95 40.77
N ILE A 899 1.70 28.14 40.18
CA ILE A 899 2.62 29.25 40.48
C ILE A 899 2.79 30.11 39.22
N VAL A 900 2.62 31.43 39.34
CA VAL A 900 2.97 32.42 38.31
C VAL A 900 3.85 33.50 38.95
N TRP A 901 5.13 33.52 38.59
CA TRP A 901 6.13 34.34 39.30
C TRP A 901 7.30 34.79 38.43
N GLY A 902 7.79 36.02 38.61
CA GLY A 902 9.02 36.51 37.99
C GLY A 902 8.92 36.73 36.48
N ASN A 903 7.70 36.85 35.93
CA ASN A 903 7.52 37.11 34.50
C ASN A 903 7.59 38.62 34.20
N TYR A 904 8.14 38.98 33.04
CA TYR A 904 8.58 40.34 32.77
C TYR A 904 8.08 40.91 31.43
N ALA A 905 7.65 42.17 31.43
CA ALA A 905 7.35 42.95 30.23
C ALA A 905 8.13 44.27 30.24
N THR A 906 8.85 44.58 29.16
CA THR A 906 9.77 45.74 29.08
C THR A 906 9.18 47.09 29.51
N GLN A 907 7.90 47.37 29.22
CA GLN A 907 7.24 48.63 29.54
C GLN A 907 6.64 48.68 30.95
N SER A 908 6.07 47.56 31.42
CA SER A 908 5.33 47.48 32.68
C SER A 908 6.18 46.98 33.86
N GLY A 909 7.35 46.42 33.59
CA GLY A 909 8.19 45.75 34.59
C GLY A 909 7.74 44.31 34.82
N LEU A 910 7.63 43.88 36.09
CA LEU A 910 7.11 42.57 36.45
C LEU A 910 5.60 42.51 36.15
N GLU A 911 5.22 41.80 35.09
CA GLU A 911 3.86 41.72 34.59
C GLU A 911 3.51 40.24 34.34
N ASN A 912 2.89 39.61 35.33
CA ASN A 912 2.64 38.17 35.33
C ASN A 912 1.45 37.77 34.46
N ILE A 913 0.34 38.49 34.59
CA ILE A 913 -0.91 38.24 33.89
C ILE A 913 -1.44 39.58 33.39
N GLU A 914 -1.97 39.65 32.18
CA GLU A 914 -2.76 40.80 31.72
C GLU A 914 -4.05 40.35 31.04
N ASP A 915 -5.14 41.09 31.29
CA ASP A 915 -6.45 40.93 30.65
C ASP A 915 -6.72 42.11 29.69
N GLY A 916 -6.84 41.82 28.39
CA GLY A 916 -7.08 42.81 27.32
C GLY A 916 -8.43 43.56 27.39
N GLY A 917 -9.24 43.35 28.44
CA GLY A 917 -10.33 44.25 28.82
C GLY A 917 -11.73 43.86 28.35
N ASN A 918 -11.92 42.63 27.84
CA ASN A 918 -13.18 42.20 27.21
C ASN A 918 -13.89 41.07 27.99
N SER A 919 -14.40 41.36 29.19
CA SER A 919 -15.30 40.46 29.95
C SER A 919 -14.78 39.02 30.18
N THR A 920 -13.47 38.87 30.41
CA THR A 920 -12.82 37.60 30.76
C THR A 920 -13.24 37.17 32.17
N THR A 921 -13.57 35.88 32.37
CA THR A 921 -13.87 35.32 33.70
C THR A 921 -12.66 34.54 34.22
N PHE A 922 -11.89 35.14 35.12
CA PHE A 922 -10.82 34.45 35.82
C PHE A 922 -11.35 33.71 37.05
N ARG A 923 -10.89 32.47 37.23
CA ARG A 923 -11.18 31.66 38.42
C ARG A 923 -9.90 31.01 38.89
N ALA A 924 -9.32 31.53 39.95
CA ALA A 924 -8.09 31.03 40.52
C ALA A 924 -8.33 30.65 41.98
N ASN A 925 -7.87 29.48 42.40
CA ASN A 925 -7.87 29.07 43.80
C ASN A 925 -6.62 28.26 44.16
N TYR A 926 -6.07 28.43 45.37
CA TYR A 926 -4.81 27.81 45.80
C TYR A 926 -3.68 28.06 44.79
N ASN A 927 -3.31 29.31 44.53
CA ASN A 927 -2.19 29.63 43.63
C ASN A 927 -1.24 30.63 44.30
N ILE A 928 0.01 30.67 43.84
CA ILE A 928 0.92 31.80 44.08
C ILE A 928 0.98 32.63 42.80
N ILE A 929 0.61 33.91 42.88
CA ILE A 929 0.62 34.83 41.73
C ILE A 929 1.25 36.15 42.18
N GLU A 930 2.44 36.47 41.67
CA GLU A 930 3.10 37.74 41.94
C GLU A 930 2.27 38.91 41.38
N ASN A 931 2.04 39.93 42.22
CA ASN A 931 1.15 41.07 41.93
C ASN A 931 -0.29 40.66 41.58
N GLY A 932 -0.77 39.52 42.07
CA GLY A 932 -2.13 39.06 41.78
C GLY A 932 -3.24 39.95 42.38
N ASP A 933 -2.94 40.66 43.46
CA ASP A 933 -3.85 41.55 44.19
C ASP A 933 -4.34 42.76 43.39
N GLN A 934 -3.67 43.10 42.28
CA GLN A 934 -4.14 44.12 41.34
C GLN A 934 -5.47 43.72 40.67
N PHE A 935 -5.80 42.43 40.65
CA PHE A 935 -7.02 41.94 40.02
C PHE A 935 -8.17 41.82 41.01
N SER A 936 -9.30 42.44 40.68
CA SER A 936 -10.53 42.35 41.49
C SER A 936 -11.02 40.90 41.70
N TRP A 937 -10.67 39.98 40.81
CA TRP A 937 -11.05 38.57 40.91
C TRP A 937 -10.13 37.74 41.82
N PHE A 938 -8.95 38.25 42.18
CA PHE A 938 -7.95 37.52 42.98
C PHE A 938 -8.52 37.07 44.34
N TYR A 939 -9.37 37.92 44.93
CA TYR A 939 -10.03 37.69 46.22
C TYR A 939 -11.41 37.03 46.12
N ASN A 940 -11.89 36.68 44.92
CA ASN A 940 -13.19 36.00 44.77
C ASN A 940 -13.19 34.59 45.38
N TYR A 941 -12.00 34.01 45.58
CA TYR A 941 -11.76 32.76 46.31
C TYR A 941 -10.60 33.02 47.28
N ASN A 942 -10.69 32.52 48.52
CA ASN A 942 -9.91 33.05 49.66
C ASN A 942 -8.47 32.50 49.81
N GLU A 943 -7.99 31.62 48.91
CA GLU A 943 -6.78 30.82 49.17
C GLU A 943 -5.62 31.08 48.19
N ASN A 944 -5.68 32.15 47.38
CA ASN A 944 -4.53 32.58 46.58
C ASN A 944 -3.52 33.38 47.42
N GLN A 945 -2.24 33.27 47.11
CA GLN A 945 -1.11 33.81 47.86
C GLN A 945 -0.26 34.75 47.00
N LEU A 946 0.38 35.73 47.65
CA LEU A 946 1.30 36.70 47.03
C LEU A 946 2.77 36.46 47.41
N SER A 947 3.05 35.42 48.20
CA SER A 947 4.38 35.14 48.72
C SER A 947 5.28 34.54 47.65
N ASP A 948 6.55 34.93 47.65
CA ASP A 948 7.58 34.38 46.77
C ASP A 948 7.65 32.85 46.90
N PRO A 949 7.54 32.07 45.79
CA PRO A 949 7.62 30.62 45.80
C PRO A 949 9.01 30.09 46.17
N GLN A 950 10.05 30.92 46.25
CA GLN A 950 11.41 30.56 46.69
C GLN A 950 11.97 29.34 45.93
N PHE A 951 12.12 29.50 44.61
CA PHE A 951 12.78 28.51 43.77
C PHE A 951 14.25 28.31 44.15
N VAL A 952 14.79 27.09 43.99
CA VAL A 952 16.19 26.77 44.33
C VAL A 952 17.18 27.64 43.56
N ASN A 953 17.02 27.77 42.23
CA ASN A 953 17.88 28.61 41.39
C ASN A 953 17.23 28.95 40.05
N ALA A 954 16.16 29.74 40.08
CA ALA A 954 15.40 30.11 38.87
C ALA A 954 16.27 30.79 37.80
N ALA A 955 17.29 31.57 38.19
CA ALA A 955 18.21 32.24 37.27
C ALA A 955 19.05 31.26 36.41
N ASN A 956 19.23 30.02 36.86
CA ASN A 956 19.92 28.96 36.14
C ASN A 956 18.96 27.84 35.69
N GLY A 957 17.65 28.08 35.71
CA GLY A 957 16.63 27.12 35.24
C GLY A 957 16.17 26.08 36.27
N ASP A 958 16.57 26.18 37.54
CA ASP A 958 16.10 25.27 38.60
C ASP A 958 14.89 25.87 39.34
N TYR A 959 13.70 25.44 38.92
CA TYR A 959 12.41 25.90 39.44
C TYR A 959 11.81 24.97 40.52
N LYS A 960 12.62 24.06 41.09
CA LYS A 960 12.20 23.28 42.26
C LYS A 960 12.00 24.21 43.45
N LEU A 961 11.08 23.83 44.35
CA LEU A 961 10.84 24.57 45.58
C LEU A 961 12.01 24.33 46.55
N SER A 962 12.64 25.40 47.02
CA SER A 962 13.60 25.30 48.13
C SER A 962 12.87 24.92 49.43
N ASP A 963 13.58 24.38 50.40
CA ASP A 963 12.99 23.99 51.69
C ASP A 963 12.35 25.15 52.47
N PHE A 964 12.66 26.40 52.10
CA PHE A 964 12.08 27.62 52.68
C PHE A 964 10.72 28.00 52.07
N SER A 965 10.32 27.32 51.00
CA SER A 965 9.23 27.76 50.15
C SER A 965 7.87 27.74 50.88
N PRO A 966 7.08 28.83 50.76
CA PRO A 966 5.71 28.86 51.24
C PRO A 966 4.75 28.03 50.37
N ALA A 967 5.20 27.55 49.20
CA ALA A 967 4.42 26.69 48.32
C ALA A 967 4.32 25.25 48.84
N ILE A 968 5.21 24.85 49.76
CA ILE A 968 5.29 23.49 50.29
C ILE A 968 4.07 23.19 51.18
N GLY A 969 3.29 22.18 50.81
CA GLY A 969 2.06 21.76 51.48
C GLY A 969 0.91 22.77 51.41
N ALA A 970 1.02 23.78 50.54
CA ALA A 970 0.08 24.90 50.47
C ALA A 970 -1.05 24.72 49.43
N GLY A 971 -0.99 23.66 48.62
CA GLY A 971 -2.03 23.32 47.66
C GLY A 971 -3.22 22.59 48.26
N TRP A 972 -4.09 22.09 47.39
CA TRP A 972 -5.28 21.35 47.81
C TRP A 972 -5.53 20.12 46.93
N THR A 973 -6.24 19.12 47.44
CA THR A 973 -6.41 17.84 46.70
C THR A 973 -7.40 17.93 45.54
N GLY A 974 -8.33 18.90 45.56
CA GLY A 974 -9.25 19.12 44.44
C GLY A 974 -10.19 20.31 44.61
N TRP A 975 -10.49 20.98 43.50
CA TRP A 975 -11.35 22.16 43.42
C TRP A 975 -12.31 22.00 42.24
N GLU A 976 -13.61 21.86 42.55
CA GLU A 976 -14.68 21.58 41.59
C GLU A 976 -14.42 20.31 40.75
N SER A 977 -14.15 20.46 39.45
CA SER A 977 -13.82 19.36 38.54
C SER A 977 -12.33 19.07 38.45
N TYR A 978 -11.48 19.87 39.09
CA TYR A 978 -10.02 19.70 39.08
C TYR A 978 -9.55 18.91 40.29
N THR A 979 -8.57 18.05 40.07
CA THR A 979 -7.86 17.29 41.11
C THR A 979 -6.37 17.51 40.96
N ALA A 980 -5.65 17.57 42.08
CA ALA A 980 -4.19 17.57 42.02
C ALA A 980 -3.69 16.26 41.37
N PRO A 981 -2.69 16.30 40.49
CA PRO A 981 -2.06 15.10 39.93
C PRO A 981 -1.48 14.22 41.03
N SER A 982 -1.41 12.90 40.81
CA SER A 982 -0.87 11.98 41.82
C SER A 982 0.65 12.05 41.98
N THR A 983 1.35 12.63 41.00
CA THR A 983 2.80 12.81 41.01
C THR A 983 3.18 14.18 40.47
N ASP A 984 4.36 14.67 40.85
CA ASP A 984 4.96 15.88 40.28
C ASP A 984 5.62 15.61 38.91
N ILE A 985 6.21 16.64 38.30
CA ILE A 985 6.78 16.55 36.94
C ILE A 985 8.00 15.62 36.85
N GLU A 986 8.66 15.33 37.98
CA GLU A 986 9.77 14.37 38.07
C GLU A 986 9.31 12.96 38.47
N GLY A 987 8.00 12.77 38.70
CA GLY A 987 7.40 11.50 39.08
C GLY A 987 7.41 11.21 40.58
N ASN A 988 7.74 12.19 41.43
CA ASN A 988 7.64 12.08 42.89
C ASN A 988 6.15 12.06 43.30
N ASN A 989 5.80 11.39 44.40
CA ASN A 989 4.41 11.30 44.85
C ASN A 989 3.88 12.67 45.28
N ARG A 990 2.58 12.91 45.15
CA ARG A 990 1.93 14.15 45.57
C ARG A 990 0.71 13.82 46.48
N PRO A 991 0.67 14.26 47.76
CA PRO A 991 1.74 14.94 48.48
C PRO A 991 2.89 14.00 48.88
N ASP A 992 4.13 14.52 48.98
CA ASP A 992 5.30 13.78 49.48
C ASP A 992 5.71 14.20 50.90
N GLY A 993 6.40 13.31 51.61
CA GLY A 993 6.94 13.60 52.94
C GLY A 993 6.11 13.09 54.13
N ALA A 994 6.77 12.90 55.26
CA ALA A 994 6.14 12.32 56.45
C ALA A 994 5.09 13.27 57.06
N GLY A 995 3.83 12.85 57.03
CA GLY A 995 2.70 13.61 57.59
C GLY A 995 2.09 14.65 56.63
N ALA A 996 2.53 14.67 55.37
CA ALA A 996 1.97 15.52 54.33
C ALA A 996 0.50 15.15 54.04
N VAL A 997 -0.37 16.16 54.00
CA VAL A 997 -1.81 16.00 53.73
C VAL A 997 -2.21 16.70 52.44
N TYR A 998 -1.49 17.75 52.08
CA TYR A 998 -1.80 18.64 50.97
C TYR A 998 -0.60 18.74 50.03
N PRO A 999 -0.84 18.81 48.71
CA PRO A 999 0.23 18.90 47.73
C PRO A 999 0.93 20.26 47.76
N ASP A 1000 2.11 20.33 47.19
CA ASP A 1000 2.78 21.60 46.93
C ASP A 1000 2.08 22.38 45.80
N LEU A 1001 2.27 23.70 45.78
CA LEU A 1001 1.88 24.52 44.64
C LEU A 1001 2.93 24.40 43.51
N GLY A 1002 2.48 24.44 42.26
CA GLY A 1002 3.33 24.35 41.07
C GLY A 1002 3.66 22.92 40.63
N ALA A 1003 4.61 22.83 39.70
CA ALA A 1003 4.95 21.60 38.96
C ALA A 1003 5.80 20.58 39.73
N PHE A 1004 6.47 21.00 40.81
CA PHE A 1004 7.37 20.16 41.61
C PHE A 1004 6.77 19.90 42.97
N GLU A 1005 7.06 18.72 43.53
CA GLU A 1005 6.81 18.40 44.92
C GLU A 1005 8.14 18.36 45.68
N ASN A 1006 8.19 19.04 46.83
CA ASN A 1006 9.32 18.97 47.75
C ASN A 1006 9.16 17.73 48.66
N PRO A 1007 10.26 17.07 49.06
CA PRO A 1007 10.20 15.95 50.01
C PRO A 1007 9.65 16.29 51.41
N LEU A 1008 9.50 17.58 51.74
CA LEU A 1008 8.88 18.07 52.97
C LEU A 1008 7.37 18.23 52.76
N GLY A 1009 6.56 17.76 53.72
CA GLY A 1009 5.09 17.91 53.64
C GLY A 1009 4.54 19.29 54.01
N VAL A 1010 5.38 20.13 54.62
CA VAL A 1010 5.16 21.54 54.95
C VAL A 1010 6.53 22.15 55.25
N SER A 1011 6.76 23.41 54.86
CA SER A 1011 8.02 24.08 55.21
C SER A 1011 8.16 24.20 56.74
N PRO A 1012 9.26 23.71 57.35
CA PRO A 1012 9.52 23.90 58.78
C PRO A 1012 10.12 25.28 59.08
N TYR A 1013 10.41 26.09 58.07
CA TYR A 1013 11.02 27.41 58.21
C TYR A 1013 9.95 28.48 58.41
N PRO A 1014 10.15 29.44 59.33
CA PRO A 1014 9.28 30.60 59.44
C PRO A 1014 9.19 31.37 58.12
N ARG A 1015 8.01 31.91 57.81
CA ARG A 1015 7.80 32.78 56.65
C ARG A 1015 8.70 34.01 56.70
N GLN A 1016 9.08 34.52 55.53
CA GLN A 1016 9.90 35.72 55.40
C GLN A 1016 9.19 36.92 56.04
N VAL A 1017 9.93 37.70 56.83
CA VAL A 1017 9.41 38.96 57.43
C VAL A 1017 9.19 40.00 56.32
N GLN A 1018 8.05 40.69 56.37
CA GLN A 1018 7.62 41.64 55.35
C GLN A 1018 7.70 43.09 55.85
N ASN A 1019 7.73 44.04 54.91
CA ASN A 1019 7.66 45.48 55.16
C ASN A 1019 8.72 46.03 56.13
N LEU A 1020 9.96 45.53 56.05
CA LEU A 1020 11.07 46.12 56.78
C LEU A 1020 11.32 47.56 56.26
N MET A 1021 11.22 48.53 57.15
CA MET A 1021 11.53 49.93 56.89
C MET A 1021 12.71 50.36 57.76
N ALA A 1022 13.56 51.23 57.21
CA ALA A 1022 14.73 51.79 57.87
C ALA A 1022 14.69 53.32 57.78
N GLU A 1023 14.78 54.00 58.92
CA GLU A 1023 14.81 55.47 59.00
C GLU A 1023 16.10 55.93 59.71
N GLY A 1024 16.88 56.78 59.05
CA GLY A 1024 18.16 57.26 59.58
C GLY A 1024 17.98 58.36 60.63
N SER A 1025 18.70 58.25 61.74
CA SER A 1025 18.82 59.28 62.78
C SER A 1025 20.29 59.50 63.14
N SER A 1026 20.60 60.41 64.08
CA SER A 1026 21.98 60.72 64.45
C SER A 1026 22.71 59.49 64.99
N TYR A 1027 23.68 58.98 64.22
CA TYR A 1027 24.47 57.78 64.50
C TYR A 1027 23.64 56.50 64.71
N ALA A 1028 22.41 56.46 64.19
CA ALA A 1028 21.52 55.34 64.37
C ALA A 1028 20.56 55.14 63.17
N VAL A 1029 19.97 53.96 63.09
CA VAL A 1029 18.87 53.64 62.18
C VAL A 1029 17.76 52.97 62.98
N ASP A 1030 16.55 53.52 62.88
CA ASP A 1030 15.33 52.93 63.43
C ASP A 1030 14.71 51.98 62.41
N LEU A 1031 14.54 50.72 62.80
CA LEU A 1031 13.92 49.66 62.01
C LEU A 1031 12.51 49.36 62.51
N THR A 1032 11.58 49.15 61.58
CA THR A 1032 10.21 48.71 61.85
C THR A 1032 9.82 47.66 60.82
N TRP A 1033 8.98 46.68 61.18
CA TRP A 1033 8.49 45.65 60.27
C TRP A 1033 7.08 45.16 60.67
N ASP A 1034 6.45 44.33 59.83
CA ASP A 1034 5.14 43.75 60.13
C ASP A 1034 5.24 42.49 61.01
N GLU A 1035 4.24 42.26 61.86
CA GLU A 1035 4.12 41.03 62.65
C GLU A 1035 4.14 39.80 61.73
N ASN A 1036 5.06 38.86 62.00
CA ASN A 1036 5.18 37.68 61.15
C ASN A 1036 3.94 36.78 61.31
N PRO A 1037 3.31 36.35 60.21
CA PRO A 1037 2.07 35.58 60.29
C PRO A 1037 2.21 34.17 60.92
N ASP A 1038 3.42 33.69 61.20
CA ASP A 1038 3.68 32.45 61.98
C ASP A 1038 3.83 32.70 63.50
N VAL A 1039 3.66 33.94 63.97
CA VAL A 1039 3.80 34.36 65.38
C VAL A 1039 2.93 33.56 66.35
N ASN A 1040 1.70 33.23 65.97
CA ASN A 1040 0.72 32.54 66.81
C ASN A 1040 0.93 31.02 66.90
N GLY A 1041 2.05 30.52 66.37
CA GLY A 1041 2.28 29.08 66.27
C GLY A 1041 3.70 28.66 66.57
N ASN A 1042 4.74 29.39 66.14
CA ASN A 1042 6.09 28.81 66.10
C ASN A 1042 7.29 29.77 66.20
N ILE A 1043 7.18 31.10 66.22
CA ILE A 1043 8.38 31.98 66.24
C ILE A 1043 8.83 32.29 67.68
N ASP A 1044 10.14 32.16 67.94
CA ASP A 1044 10.77 32.48 69.23
C ASP A 1044 11.37 33.90 69.25
N TYR A 1045 12.05 34.32 68.17
CA TYR A 1045 12.67 35.65 68.05
C TYR A 1045 12.92 36.04 66.58
N TYR A 1046 13.14 37.34 66.34
CA TYR A 1046 13.67 37.88 65.09
C TYR A 1046 15.19 38.08 65.16
N ILE A 1047 15.90 37.99 64.04
CA ILE A 1047 17.35 38.24 63.92
C ILE A 1047 17.54 39.44 63.01
N VAL A 1048 18.20 40.49 63.51
CA VAL A 1048 18.55 41.68 62.73
C VAL A 1048 19.94 41.52 62.15
N TYR A 1049 20.07 41.71 60.84
CA TYR A 1049 21.34 41.69 60.11
C TYR A 1049 21.66 43.08 59.55
N MET A 1050 22.94 43.42 59.48
CA MET A 1050 23.41 44.72 58.98
C MET A 1050 24.68 44.59 58.12
N SER A 1051 24.74 45.37 57.03
CA SER A 1051 25.94 45.55 56.20
C SER A 1051 26.07 47.00 55.69
N GLU A 1052 27.25 47.36 55.20
CA GLU A 1052 27.52 48.61 54.46
C GLU A 1052 27.44 48.41 52.93
N THR A 1053 27.08 47.21 52.48
CA THR A 1053 26.93 46.84 51.05
C THR A 1053 25.47 46.63 50.67
N ASP A 1054 25.07 47.14 49.50
CA ASP A 1054 23.68 47.26 49.04
C ASP A 1054 23.02 45.95 48.59
N ASP A 1055 23.80 44.88 48.47
CA ASP A 1055 23.39 43.57 47.96
C ASP A 1055 23.72 42.41 48.91
N PHE A 1056 23.98 42.71 50.20
CA PHE A 1056 24.46 41.67 51.12
C PHE A 1056 23.43 40.55 51.35
N VAL A 1057 23.95 39.32 51.41
CA VAL A 1057 23.21 38.14 51.82
C VAL A 1057 23.47 37.92 53.30
N ALA A 1058 22.41 37.91 54.10
CA ALA A 1058 22.51 37.78 55.55
C ALA A 1058 23.16 36.45 55.96
N THR A 1059 24.28 36.53 56.69
CA THR A 1059 24.93 35.37 57.33
C THR A 1059 24.94 35.53 58.84
N ALA A 1060 25.27 34.45 59.55
CA ALA A 1060 25.42 34.51 61.01
C ALA A 1060 26.48 35.52 61.51
N ASN A 1061 27.40 35.98 60.65
CA ASN A 1061 28.40 36.99 61.03
C ASN A 1061 27.86 38.42 60.92
N ASP A 1062 26.79 38.63 60.16
CA ASP A 1062 26.19 39.94 59.93
C ASP A 1062 25.08 40.24 60.96
N SER A 1063 24.75 39.27 61.82
CA SER A 1063 23.73 39.44 62.86
C SER A 1063 24.22 40.39 63.94
N ILE A 1064 23.43 41.43 64.22
CA ILE A 1064 23.75 42.43 65.24
C ILE A 1064 22.91 42.29 66.50
N GLU A 1065 21.69 41.71 66.43
CA GLU A 1065 20.82 41.53 67.60
C GLU A 1065 19.75 40.43 67.36
N GLN A 1066 19.24 39.83 68.45
CA GLN A 1066 18.04 38.99 68.46
C GLN A 1066 16.90 39.70 69.21
N ILE A 1067 15.76 39.90 68.54
CA ILE A 1067 14.63 40.68 69.05
C ILE A 1067 13.51 39.73 69.47
N ALA A 1068 12.94 39.94 70.66
CA ALA A 1068 11.79 39.16 71.12
C ALA A 1068 10.61 39.31 70.15
N VAL A 1069 9.86 38.22 69.96
CA VAL A 1069 8.78 38.15 68.96
C VAL A 1069 7.62 39.14 69.19
N ASP A 1070 7.49 39.70 70.39
CA ASP A 1070 6.47 40.70 70.77
C ASP A 1070 6.88 42.16 70.49
N THR A 1071 7.99 42.36 69.76
CA THR A 1071 8.54 43.67 69.43
C THR A 1071 8.89 43.73 67.94
N GLU A 1072 8.18 44.56 67.17
CA GLU A 1072 8.39 44.73 65.72
C GLU A 1072 9.24 45.97 65.36
N THR A 1073 10.12 46.37 66.27
CA THR A 1073 10.99 47.55 66.11
C THR A 1073 12.38 47.32 66.68
N TYR A 1074 13.40 47.96 66.11
CA TYR A 1074 14.78 47.93 66.63
C TYR A 1074 15.58 49.17 66.21
N THR A 1075 16.30 49.79 67.14
CA THR A 1075 17.22 50.91 66.82
C THR A 1075 18.66 50.41 66.79
N ALA A 1076 19.26 50.35 65.60
CA ALA A 1076 20.69 50.08 65.43
C ALA A 1076 21.49 51.36 65.77
N THR A 1077 22.34 51.32 66.80
CA THR A 1077 23.09 52.50 67.28
C THR A 1077 24.60 52.37 67.04
N GLY A 1078 25.33 53.49 67.07
CA GLY A 1078 26.78 53.52 66.92
C GLY A 1078 27.25 53.51 65.45
N LEU A 1079 26.36 53.88 64.54
CA LEU A 1079 26.59 53.93 63.10
C LEU A 1079 27.25 55.24 62.70
N GLN A 1080 27.94 55.28 61.56
CA GLN A 1080 28.54 56.51 61.04
C GLN A 1080 27.54 57.28 60.18
N ASN A 1081 27.37 58.57 60.48
CA ASN A 1081 26.59 59.45 59.61
C ASN A 1081 27.19 59.51 58.21
N ASN A 1082 26.34 59.77 57.22
CA ASN A 1082 26.66 59.76 55.80
C ASN A 1082 27.19 58.43 55.24
N THR A 1083 27.14 57.34 56.01
CA THR A 1083 27.43 56.00 55.52
C THR A 1083 26.11 55.26 55.31
N PRO A 1084 25.81 54.75 54.11
CA PRO A 1084 24.61 53.96 53.89
C PRO A 1084 24.75 52.61 54.58
N TYR A 1085 23.74 52.24 55.37
CA TYR A 1085 23.61 50.94 56.00
C TYR A 1085 22.40 50.20 55.43
N TYR A 1086 22.55 48.89 55.30
CA TYR A 1086 21.59 47.97 54.72
C TYR A 1086 21.22 46.94 55.77
N PHE A 1087 19.93 46.72 55.94
CA PHE A 1087 19.37 45.87 56.98
C PHE A 1087 18.49 44.79 56.37
N ARG A 1088 18.53 43.62 57.00
CA ARG A 1088 17.59 42.53 56.76
C ARG A 1088 17.13 41.94 58.09
N ILE A 1089 15.95 41.35 58.12
CA ILE A 1089 15.43 40.69 59.33
C ILE A 1089 14.86 39.31 59.03
N ALA A 1090 15.17 38.31 59.86
CA ALA A 1090 14.63 36.94 59.70
C ALA A 1090 13.93 36.47 60.99
N ALA A 1091 12.92 35.61 60.87
CA ALA A 1091 12.28 34.97 62.01
C ALA A 1091 12.93 33.61 62.33
N HIS A 1092 13.03 33.26 63.60
CA HIS A 1092 13.57 31.97 64.08
C HIS A 1092 12.53 31.24 64.95
N ASN A 1093 12.37 29.93 64.77
CA ASN A 1093 11.41 29.12 65.52
C ASN A 1093 12.03 28.21 66.59
N SER A 1094 11.16 27.71 67.47
CA SER A 1094 11.51 26.75 68.54
C SER A 1094 12.04 25.40 68.06
N ALA A 1095 11.84 25.07 66.78
CA ALA A 1095 12.40 23.88 66.15
C ALA A 1095 13.84 24.09 65.62
N GLY A 1096 14.38 25.32 65.74
CA GLY A 1096 15.75 25.66 65.38
C GLY A 1096 15.93 26.14 63.93
N TYR A 1097 14.85 26.43 63.21
CA TYR A 1097 14.88 26.89 61.82
C TYR A 1097 14.78 28.42 61.74
N THR A 1098 15.68 29.03 60.96
CA THR A 1098 15.66 30.46 60.63
C THR A 1098 15.09 30.65 59.24
N GLY A 1099 14.02 31.42 59.11
CA GLY A 1099 13.39 31.74 57.83
C GLY A 1099 14.29 32.59 56.92
N VAL A 1100 13.86 32.76 55.68
CA VAL A 1100 14.52 33.70 54.75
C VAL A 1100 14.42 35.11 55.33
N SER A 1101 15.51 35.86 55.26
CA SER A 1101 15.54 37.25 55.72
C SER A 1101 14.73 38.15 54.78
N SER A 1102 14.11 39.19 55.30
CA SER A 1102 13.38 40.22 54.55
C SER A 1102 14.18 40.79 53.38
N GLU A 1103 13.50 41.47 52.47
CA GLU A 1103 14.13 42.40 51.53
C GLU A 1103 15.02 43.43 52.26
N ILE A 1104 15.98 43.98 51.52
CA ILE A 1104 16.91 44.98 52.06
C ILE A 1104 16.15 46.28 52.30
N ALA A 1105 16.19 46.75 53.55
CA ALA A 1105 15.87 48.12 53.88
C ALA A 1105 17.17 48.89 54.08
N SER A 1106 17.27 50.10 53.52
CA SER A 1106 18.46 50.92 53.67
C SER A 1106 18.13 52.28 54.25
N ALA A 1107 19.04 52.78 55.07
CA ALA A 1107 19.02 54.13 55.56
C ALA A 1107 20.46 54.63 55.66
N GLN A 1108 20.63 55.92 55.40
CA GLN A 1108 21.87 56.63 55.67
C GLN A 1108 21.64 57.49 56.92
N PRO A 1109 22.21 57.12 58.09
CA PRO A 1109 22.22 57.97 59.26
C PRO A 1109 22.73 59.36 58.89
N GLY A 1110 22.06 60.38 59.38
CA GLY A 1110 22.42 61.76 59.16
C GLY A 1110 22.50 62.46 60.51
N TYR A 1111 23.44 63.38 60.63
CA TYR A 1111 23.46 64.25 61.78
C TYR A 1111 22.18 65.10 61.77
N SER A 1112 21.46 65.10 62.89
CA SER A 1112 20.12 65.68 63.05
C SER A 1112 19.98 66.39 64.40
N GLU A 1113 21.09 66.64 65.07
CA GLU A 1113 21.14 67.40 66.32
C GLU A 1113 21.09 68.92 66.01
N PRO A 1114 20.54 69.75 66.91
CA PRO A 1114 20.30 71.18 66.65
C PRO A 1114 21.57 72.05 66.62
N ILE A 1115 22.76 71.44 66.73
CA ILE A 1115 24.05 72.15 66.77
C ILE A 1115 24.99 71.61 65.70
N TRP A 1116 25.25 72.43 64.70
CA TRP A 1116 26.10 72.17 63.54
C TRP A 1116 27.48 72.78 63.74
N TYR A 1117 28.53 72.17 63.20
CA TYR A 1117 29.91 72.64 63.32
C TYR A 1117 30.53 72.95 61.96
N VAL A 1118 31.30 74.04 61.91
CA VAL A 1118 32.01 74.51 60.72
C VAL A 1118 33.48 74.76 61.08
N ASP A 1119 34.41 74.21 60.31
CA ASP A 1119 35.87 74.37 60.48
C ASP A 1119 36.54 74.59 59.13
N ALA A 1120 37.07 75.80 58.89
CA ALA A 1120 37.75 76.15 57.63
C ALA A 1120 38.95 75.25 57.29
N GLU A 1121 39.67 74.76 58.31
CA GLU A 1121 40.93 74.04 58.11
C GLU A 1121 40.73 72.52 58.00
N ASN A 1122 39.90 71.95 58.87
CA ASN A 1122 39.70 70.50 58.97
C ASN A 1122 38.32 70.02 58.51
N GLY A 1123 37.38 70.93 58.27
CA GLY A 1123 36.06 70.60 57.78
C GLY A 1123 36.08 70.21 56.30
N ASN A 1124 35.00 69.56 55.86
CA ASN A 1124 34.85 69.13 54.48
C ASN A 1124 33.46 69.47 53.96
N ASN A 1125 33.37 70.27 52.90
CA ASN A 1125 32.10 70.67 52.30
C ASN A 1125 31.41 69.58 51.48
N ASN A 1126 32.13 68.53 51.11
CA ASN A 1126 31.62 67.44 50.30
C ASN A 1126 31.30 66.20 51.15
N SER A 1127 32.00 66.00 52.27
CA SER A 1127 31.82 64.80 53.12
C SER A 1127 31.60 65.08 54.60
N GLY A 1128 31.65 66.34 55.04
CA GLY A 1128 31.28 66.71 56.41
C GLY A 1128 29.78 66.54 56.59
N ASP A 1129 29.37 66.04 57.76
CA ASP A 1129 27.96 65.93 58.15
C ASP A 1129 27.53 67.08 59.07
N GLY A 1130 28.47 67.94 59.47
CA GLY A 1130 28.23 69.06 60.38
C GLY A 1130 28.22 68.67 61.86
N SER A 1131 28.62 67.44 62.20
CA SER A 1131 28.92 67.03 63.57
C SER A 1131 30.24 67.67 64.09
N PRO A 1132 30.51 67.66 65.41
CA PRO A 1132 31.79 68.08 65.94
C PRO A 1132 32.99 67.30 65.37
N GLU A 1133 32.78 66.03 65.02
CA GLU A 1133 33.81 65.12 64.50
C GLU A 1133 34.07 65.31 63.00
N LEU A 1134 33.05 65.68 62.22
CA LEU A 1134 33.12 65.91 60.78
C LEU A 1134 32.43 67.24 60.39
N PRO A 1135 32.97 68.39 60.83
CA PRO A 1135 32.38 69.70 60.57
C PRO A 1135 32.36 70.02 59.06
N PHE A 1136 31.43 70.88 58.65
CA PHE A 1136 31.48 71.47 57.30
C PHE A 1136 32.69 72.39 57.17
N GLN A 1137 33.24 72.55 55.96
CA GLN A 1137 34.38 73.45 55.76
C GLN A 1137 33.95 74.93 55.72
N SER A 1138 32.73 75.18 55.24
CA SER A 1138 32.21 76.51 54.99
C SER A 1138 30.83 76.72 55.60
N ILE A 1139 30.58 77.96 56.00
CA ILE A 1139 29.38 78.39 56.71
C ILE A 1139 28.12 78.12 55.88
N GLY A 1140 28.11 78.48 54.60
CA GLY A 1140 26.95 78.31 53.73
C GLY A 1140 26.57 76.86 53.49
N ARG A 1141 27.51 75.91 53.61
CA ARG A 1141 27.20 74.48 53.47
C ARG A 1141 26.40 73.93 54.65
N ALA A 1142 26.54 74.50 55.85
CA ALA A 1142 25.83 74.03 57.03
C ALA A 1142 24.30 74.14 56.92
N TRP A 1143 23.78 75.18 56.25
CA TRP A 1143 22.34 75.34 56.01
C TRP A 1143 21.92 75.07 54.55
N GLY A 1144 22.80 74.49 53.73
CA GLY A 1144 22.43 73.99 52.41
C GLY A 1144 22.57 74.95 51.22
N GLU A 1145 23.50 75.92 51.27
CA GLU A 1145 23.79 76.79 50.13
C GLU A 1145 24.50 76.02 48.99
N GLY A 1146 23.90 76.02 47.81
CA GLY A 1146 24.37 75.30 46.62
C GLY A 1146 24.04 73.81 46.56
N THR A 1147 23.68 73.17 47.68
CA THR A 1147 23.16 71.79 47.78
C THR A 1147 22.34 71.70 49.07
N ALA A 1148 21.09 71.21 49.02
CA ALA A 1148 20.23 71.16 50.21
C ALA A 1148 20.86 70.34 51.36
N ASN A 1149 20.92 70.91 52.57
CA ASN A 1149 21.06 70.14 53.81
C ASN A 1149 19.65 69.91 54.36
N PRO A 1150 19.06 68.72 54.16
CA PRO A 1150 17.66 68.46 54.51
C PRO A 1150 17.41 68.46 56.02
N ASN A 1151 18.46 68.35 56.83
CA ASN A 1151 18.34 68.18 58.28
C ASN A 1151 18.49 69.50 59.06
N PHE A 1152 18.88 70.60 58.41
CA PHE A 1152 18.98 71.92 59.06
C PHE A 1152 17.58 72.50 59.30
N ALA A 1153 17.25 72.79 60.56
CA ALA A 1153 15.90 73.16 60.98
C ALA A 1153 15.82 74.56 61.61
N ASP A 1154 14.59 75.06 61.77
CA ASP A 1154 14.30 76.34 62.42
C ASP A 1154 14.73 76.32 63.90
N GLY A 1155 15.57 77.27 64.28
CA GLY A 1155 16.15 77.40 65.62
C GLY A 1155 17.55 76.79 65.79
N ASP A 1156 18.10 76.15 64.76
CA ASP A 1156 19.40 75.49 64.83
C ASP A 1156 20.57 76.47 65.04
N THR A 1157 21.63 75.96 65.68
CA THR A 1157 22.86 76.70 65.94
C THR A 1157 24.00 76.17 65.09
N ILE A 1158 24.76 77.04 64.44
CA ILE A 1158 26.02 76.72 63.75
C ILE A 1158 27.18 77.30 64.55
N ILE A 1159 28.03 76.42 65.08
CA ILE A 1159 29.28 76.74 65.77
C ILE A 1159 30.43 76.73 64.76
N VAL A 1160 31.05 77.89 64.56
CA VAL A 1160 32.17 78.08 63.65
C VAL A 1160 33.48 78.10 64.43
N LEU A 1161 34.39 77.18 64.12
CA LEU A 1161 35.69 77.04 64.75
C LEU A 1161 36.63 78.18 64.31
N PRO A 1162 37.71 78.47 65.08
CA PRO A 1162 38.74 79.42 64.70
C PRO A 1162 39.30 79.15 63.29
N GLY A 1163 39.52 80.21 62.51
CA GLY A 1163 39.98 80.11 61.13
C GLY A 1163 39.57 81.33 60.29
N THR A 1164 40.02 81.35 59.04
CA THR A 1164 39.61 82.35 58.05
C THR A 1164 38.69 81.71 57.01
N TYR A 1165 37.49 82.25 56.89
CA TYR A 1165 36.42 81.80 56.01
C TYR A 1165 36.27 82.79 54.86
N ASP A 1166 36.76 82.41 53.68
CA ASP A 1166 36.90 83.29 52.51
C ASP A 1166 36.51 82.62 51.19
N SER A 1167 35.84 81.46 51.25
CA SER A 1167 35.44 80.72 50.07
C SER A 1167 34.16 81.26 49.42
N VAL A 1168 33.84 80.77 48.22
CA VAL A 1168 32.57 81.09 47.56
C VAL A 1168 31.33 80.57 48.31
N TYR A 1169 31.50 79.67 49.29
CA TYR A 1169 30.44 79.15 50.16
C TYR A 1169 30.50 79.75 51.57
N ASP A 1170 31.36 80.74 51.81
CA ASP A 1170 31.41 81.55 53.04
C ASP A 1170 30.98 83.00 52.80
N LEU A 1171 30.90 83.40 51.53
CA LEU A 1171 30.73 84.78 51.09
C LEU A 1171 29.57 84.92 50.11
N ASP A 1172 28.93 86.09 50.12
CA ASP A 1172 27.68 86.42 49.43
C ASP A 1172 26.51 85.51 49.78
N LEU A 1173 26.55 84.91 50.98
CA LEU A 1173 25.59 83.91 51.40
C LEU A 1173 24.17 84.46 51.36
N THR A 1174 23.21 83.63 50.98
CA THR A 1174 21.79 83.95 51.17
C THR A 1174 21.33 83.28 52.45
N ALA A 1175 20.92 84.08 53.44
CA ALA A 1175 20.39 83.54 54.69
C ALA A 1175 19.15 82.67 54.39
N PRO A 1176 19.01 81.50 55.05
CA PRO A 1176 17.85 80.63 54.86
C PRO A 1176 16.55 81.32 55.29
N GLU A 1177 15.40 80.77 54.86
CA GLU A 1177 14.07 81.23 55.29
C GLU A 1177 13.80 81.00 56.80
N MET A 1178 14.63 80.18 57.45
CA MET A 1178 14.52 79.78 58.85
C MET A 1178 15.30 80.71 59.79
N GLN A 1179 14.96 80.71 61.07
CA GLN A 1179 15.70 81.39 62.13
C GLN A 1179 16.87 80.51 62.62
N PHE A 1180 18.04 81.10 62.89
CA PHE A 1180 19.23 80.33 63.28
C PHE A 1180 20.24 81.13 64.12
N VAL A 1181 21.11 80.45 64.84
CA VAL A 1181 22.23 81.07 65.57
C VAL A 1181 23.54 80.68 64.92
N LEU A 1182 24.23 81.60 64.27
CA LEU A 1182 25.60 81.41 63.79
C LEU A 1182 26.58 82.01 64.79
N MET A 1183 27.46 81.20 65.39
CA MET A 1183 28.34 81.66 66.47
C MET A 1183 29.77 81.16 66.31
N SER A 1184 30.76 82.01 66.57
CA SER A 1184 32.15 81.58 66.72
C SER A 1184 32.33 80.82 68.03
N GLN A 1185 33.08 79.72 67.98
CA GLN A 1185 33.43 78.92 69.16
C GLN A 1185 34.36 79.67 70.14
N LYS A 1186 35.22 80.57 69.64
CA LYS A 1186 36.28 81.25 70.44
C LYS A 1186 36.21 82.77 70.39
N GLY A 1187 35.32 83.34 69.59
CA GLY A 1187 35.09 84.77 69.48
C GLY A 1187 35.92 85.46 68.37
N PRO A 1188 35.76 86.79 68.25
CA PRO A 1188 36.13 87.54 67.04
C PRO A 1188 37.64 87.61 66.80
N ASP A 1189 38.47 87.42 67.84
CA ASP A 1189 39.93 87.45 67.71
C ASP A 1189 40.51 86.22 66.98
N SER A 1190 39.67 85.24 66.63
CA SER A 1190 40.11 83.94 66.13
C SER A 1190 39.28 83.35 64.99
N THR A 1191 38.08 83.88 64.72
CA THR A 1191 37.23 83.46 63.61
C THR A 1191 36.97 84.64 62.69
N PHE A 1192 37.55 84.60 61.49
CA PHE A 1192 37.52 85.68 60.52
C PHE A 1192 36.67 85.27 59.32
N VAL A 1193 35.74 86.12 58.90
CA VAL A 1193 35.10 86.02 57.59
C VAL A 1193 35.72 87.08 56.70
N ASP A 1194 36.50 86.69 55.69
CA ASP A 1194 37.26 87.62 54.85
C ASP A 1194 36.66 87.69 53.45
N GLY A 1195 36.07 88.84 53.11
CA GLY A 1195 35.43 89.06 51.81
C GLY A 1195 36.39 89.27 50.63
N GLN A 1196 37.71 89.15 50.85
CA GLN A 1196 38.79 89.23 49.85
C GLN A 1196 38.73 90.48 48.95
N SER A 1197 38.17 91.57 49.46
CA SER A 1197 37.86 92.81 48.75
C SER A 1197 36.93 92.65 47.55
N GLN A 1198 36.09 91.62 47.53
CA GLN A 1198 35.23 91.29 46.37
C GLN A 1198 33.77 90.98 46.74
N LYS A 1199 33.51 90.36 47.88
CA LYS A 1199 32.17 89.84 48.25
C LYS A 1199 31.74 90.30 49.63
N ARG A 1200 30.43 90.30 49.92
CA ARG A 1200 29.91 90.46 51.29
C ARG A 1200 29.97 89.11 52.01
N PHE A 1201 29.65 89.12 53.30
CA PHE A 1201 29.44 87.89 54.07
C PHE A 1201 28.05 87.30 53.79
N ILE A 1202 26.97 88.00 54.14
CA ILE A 1202 25.60 87.42 54.07
C ILE A 1202 24.51 88.43 53.69
N ASN A 1203 23.49 87.94 52.99
CA ASN A 1203 22.28 88.61 52.54
C ASN A 1203 21.05 88.02 53.24
N PHE A 1204 20.33 88.83 54.01
CA PHE A 1204 19.03 88.48 54.58
C PHE A 1204 17.92 88.95 53.64
N VAL A 1205 17.48 88.06 52.74
CA VAL A 1205 16.42 88.35 51.76
C VAL A 1205 15.03 87.94 52.23
N PHE A 1206 14.95 87.04 53.23
CA PHE A 1206 13.74 86.62 53.93
C PHE A 1206 13.68 87.27 55.32
N LEU A 1207 12.48 87.34 55.94
CA LEU A 1207 12.25 87.98 57.25
C LEU A 1207 12.96 87.22 58.40
N ALA A 1208 14.24 87.51 58.64
CA ALA A 1208 14.92 87.10 59.86
C ALA A 1208 14.50 88.01 61.02
N ASP A 1209 14.17 87.46 62.18
CA ASP A 1209 13.86 88.23 63.39
C ASP A 1209 14.99 88.17 64.42
N THR A 1210 14.74 88.70 65.62
CA THR A 1210 15.75 88.79 66.67
C THR A 1210 16.22 87.45 67.26
N THR A 1211 15.60 86.34 66.86
CA THR A 1211 16.03 84.96 67.18
C THR A 1211 17.12 84.49 66.23
N THR A 1212 17.23 85.07 65.03
CA THR A 1212 18.42 84.91 64.19
C THR A 1212 19.58 85.71 64.75
N GLN A 1213 20.70 85.06 65.09
CA GLN A 1213 21.85 85.70 65.73
C GLN A 1213 23.16 85.35 65.03
N ILE A 1214 24.04 86.34 64.84
CA ILE A 1214 25.42 86.15 64.38
C ILE A 1214 26.34 86.63 65.51
N ILE A 1215 27.17 85.74 66.05
CA ILE A 1215 27.87 85.97 67.31
C ILE A 1215 29.38 85.74 67.17
N GLY A 1216 30.19 86.73 67.52
CA GLY A 1216 31.62 86.53 67.78
C GLY A 1216 32.54 86.40 66.56
N PHE A 1217 32.24 87.04 65.43
CA PHE A 1217 33.09 86.99 64.21
C PHE A 1217 33.82 88.31 63.97
N THR A 1218 35.02 88.26 63.40
CA THR A 1218 35.60 89.41 62.70
C THR A 1218 35.27 89.30 61.22
N ILE A 1219 34.40 90.17 60.72
CA ILE A 1219 34.01 90.20 59.31
C ILE A 1219 34.79 91.32 58.65
N GLN A 1220 35.65 90.98 57.69
CA GLN A 1220 36.63 91.91 57.17
C GLN A 1220 36.78 91.89 55.65
N ASN A 1221 37.33 92.98 55.12
CA ASN A 1221 37.69 93.12 53.71
C ASN A 1221 36.55 92.81 52.73
N CYS A 1222 35.28 92.99 53.10
CA CYS A 1222 34.16 92.79 52.18
C CYS A 1222 33.96 94.01 51.27
N THR A 1223 33.91 93.82 49.95
CA THR A 1223 33.69 94.91 48.97
C THR A 1223 32.80 94.50 47.78
N PRO A 1224 31.53 94.13 48.02
CA PRO A 1224 30.63 93.68 46.95
C PRO A 1224 30.18 94.84 46.04
N ASP A 1225 29.63 94.47 44.88
CA ASP A 1225 28.82 95.37 44.07
C ASP A 1225 27.43 95.57 44.74
N GLY A 1226 27.06 96.82 45.02
CA GLY A 1226 25.74 97.22 45.58
C GLY A 1226 25.65 97.34 47.11
N ASN A 1227 24.44 97.66 47.62
CA ASN A 1227 24.21 98.03 49.03
C ASN A 1227 24.59 96.94 50.06
N GLY A 1228 25.24 97.37 51.15
CA GLY A 1228 25.66 96.52 52.27
C GLY A 1228 27.05 95.91 52.05
N GLY A 1229 28.06 96.45 52.74
CA GLY A 1229 29.47 96.07 52.57
C GLY A 1229 29.77 94.67 53.10
N ALA A 1230 29.58 94.44 54.39
CA ALA A 1230 29.71 93.11 54.99
C ALA A 1230 28.38 92.33 55.05
N VAL A 1231 27.27 93.02 55.32
CA VAL A 1231 25.94 92.41 55.52
C VAL A 1231 24.90 93.24 54.78
N LYS A 1232 23.91 92.57 54.17
CA LYS A 1232 22.75 93.21 53.55
C LYS A 1232 21.46 92.71 54.18
N LEU A 1233 20.59 93.64 54.59
CA LEU A 1233 19.26 93.36 55.17
C LEU A 1233 18.15 93.83 54.21
N TRP A 1234 17.17 92.98 53.95
CA TRP A 1234 16.00 93.28 53.10
C TRP A 1234 14.69 93.05 53.86
N GLY A 1235 13.62 93.75 53.46
CA GLY A 1235 12.24 93.38 53.82
C GLY A 1235 11.78 93.55 55.27
N GLY A 1236 12.52 94.22 56.17
CA GLY A 1236 12.15 94.35 57.59
C GLY A 1236 12.82 93.34 58.53
N SER A 1237 13.84 92.63 58.04
CA SER A 1237 14.66 91.71 58.82
C SER A 1237 15.43 92.39 59.95
N ASP A 1238 15.49 91.77 61.14
CA ASP A 1238 16.10 92.26 62.38
C ASP A 1238 17.00 91.20 63.08
N PRO A 1239 18.01 90.62 62.38
CA PRO A 1239 18.95 89.68 63.00
C PRO A 1239 19.88 90.40 63.98
N LYS A 1240 20.26 89.72 65.09
CA LYS A 1240 21.18 90.29 66.08
C LYS A 1240 22.63 89.94 65.78
N PHE A 1241 23.48 90.95 65.72
CA PHE A 1241 24.93 90.77 65.72
C PHE A 1241 25.49 91.04 67.12
N LEU A 1242 26.13 90.05 67.73
CA LEU A 1242 26.61 90.12 69.11
C LEU A 1242 28.12 89.85 69.14
N ASN A 1243 28.89 90.75 69.74
CA ASN A 1243 30.35 90.61 69.87
C ASN A 1243 31.09 90.38 68.52
N CYS A 1244 30.58 90.91 67.41
CA CYS A 1244 31.28 90.87 66.12
C CYS A 1244 32.12 92.13 65.90
N SER A 1245 33.30 91.99 65.27
CA SER A 1245 34.10 93.08 64.74
C SER A 1245 33.86 93.23 63.24
N PHE A 1246 33.80 94.46 62.72
CA PHE A 1246 33.66 94.73 61.29
C PHE A 1246 34.79 95.64 60.82
N GLU A 1247 35.72 95.11 60.02
CA GLU A 1247 37.00 95.77 59.73
C GLU A 1247 37.26 95.86 58.22
N GLY A 1248 37.67 97.03 57.71
CA GLY A 1248 38.08 97.15 56.30
C GLY A 1248 37.00 96.87 55.25
N ASN A 1249 35.71 96.79 55.65
CA ASN A 1249 34.60 96.55 54.73
C ASN A 1249 34.20 97.85 54.01
N ALA A 1250 33.97 97.77 52.70
CA ALA A 1250 33.59 98.88 51.84
C ALA A 1250 32.48 98.47 50.86
N VAL A 1251 31.95 99.42 50.08
CA VAL A 1251 30.97 99.18 49.01
C VAL A 1251 31.47 99.87 47.75
N TYR A 1252 31.44 99.20 46.60
CA TYR A 1252 31.67 99.86 45.31
C TYR A 1252 30.42 100.68 44.92
N THR A 1253 30.46 101.99 45.12
CA THR A 1253 29.41 102.91 44.69
C THR A 1253 29.68 103.40 43.27
N ASN A 1254 28.91 102.93 42.29
CA ASN A 1254 28.57 103.73 41.09
C ASN A 1254 27.22 104.46 41.23
N ASN A 1255 26.68 104.53 42.46
CA ASN A 1255 25.85 105.59 43.04
C ASN A 1255 25.59 105.31 44.52
#